data_AF-A0A2I3GXY2-F1
#
_entry.id   AF-A0A2I3GXY2-F1
#
_cell.length_a   1.000
_cell.length_b   1.000
_cell.length_c   1.000
_cell.angle_alpha   90.00
_cell.angle_beta   90.00
_cell.angle_gamma   90.00
#
_symmetry.space_group_name_H-M   'P 1'
#
loop_
_entity.id
_entity.type
_entity.pdbx_description
1 polymer ?
#
loop_
_entity_poly.entity_id
_entity_poly.type
_entity_poly.pdbx_seq_one_letter_code
_entity_poly.pdbx_strand_id
1 'polypeptide(L)'
;MRALWVLGLCCVLLTFGSVRADDEVDVDGTVEEDLGKSREGSRTDDEVVQREEEAIQLDGLNASQIRELREKSEKFAFQAEVNRMMKLIINSLYKNKEIFLRELISNASDALDKIRLISLTDENALSGNEELTVKIKCDKEKNLLHVTDTGVGMTREELVKNLGTIAKSGTSEFLNKMTEAQEDGQSTSELIGQFGVGFYSAFLVADKVIVTSKHNNDTQHIWESDSNEFSVIADPRGNTLGRGTTITLVLKEEASDYLELDTIKNLVKKYSQFINFPIYVWSSKTETVEEPMEEEEAAKEEKEESDDEAAVEEEEEEKKPKTKKVEKTVWDWELMNDIKPIWQRPSKEVEEDEYKAFYKSFSKESDDPMAYIHFTAEGEVTFKSILFVPTSAPRGLFDEYGSKKSDYIKLYVRRVFITDDFHDMMPKYLNFVKGVVDSDDLPLNVSRETLQQHKLLKVIRKKLVRKTLDMIKKIADDKYNDTFWKEFGTNIKLGVIEDHSNRTRLAKLLRFQSSHHPTDITSLDQYVERMKEKQDKIYFMAGSSRKEAESSPFVERLLKKGYEVIYLTEPVDEYCIQALPEFDGKRFQNVAKEGVKFDESEKTKESREAVEKEFEPLLNWMKDKALKDKVFTIQRPHRFF
;
A
#
# COMPACT_ATOMS: atom_id res chain seq x y z
N MET A 1 -64.91 -18.52 -12.11
CA MET A 1 -63.75 -18.25 -12.99
C MET A 1 -62.46 -18.48 -12.22
N ARG A 2 -61.92 -19.71 -12.30
CA ARG A 2 -60.58 -20.18 -11.91
C ARG A 2 -60.62 -21.72 -12.04
N ALA A 3 -60.84 -22.20 -13.26
CA ALA A 3 -60.87 -23.64 -13.58
C ALA A 3 -60.71 -23.93 -15.10
N LEU A 4 -60.15 -23.00 -15.88
CA LEU A 4 -60.08 -23.13 -17.35
C LEU A 4 -58.74 -22.71 -17.98
N TRP A 5 -57.70 -22.48 -17.16
CA TRP A 5 -56.37 -22.10 -17.66
C TRP A 5 -55.27 -23.14 -17.37
N VAL A 6 -55.61 -24.26 -16.72
CA VAL A 6 -54.65 -25.34 -16.41
C VAL A 6 -54.74 -26.50 -17.42
N LEU A 7 -55.77 -26.52 -18.29
CA LEU A 7 -55.96 -27.57 -19.30
C LEU A 7 -55.37 -27.24 -20.69
N GLY A 8 -54.87 -26.01 -20.90
CA GLY A 8 -54.30 -25.58 -22.18
C GLY A 8 -52.79 -25.81 -22.35
N LEU A 9 -52.06 -26.10 -21.26
CA LEU A 9 -50.59 -26.23 -21.30
C LEU A 9 -50.11 -27.70 -21.31
N CYS A 10 -51.00 -28.67 -21.15
CA CYS A 10 -50.65 -30.11 -21.13
C CYS A 10 -50.82 -30.82 -22.49
N CYS A 11 -51.35 -30.16 -23.53
CA CYS A 11 -51.60 -30.77 -24.85
C CYS A 11 -50.53 -30.48 -25.91
N VAL A 12 -49.41 -29.81 -25.58
CA VAL A 12 -48.31 -29.53 -26.54
C VAL A 12 -47.03 -30.35 -26.23
N LEU A 13 -47.04 -31.19 -25.18
CA LEU A 13 -45.88 -32.00 -24.77
C LEU A 13 -46.04 -33.51 -24.98
N LEU A 14 -47.00 -33.97 -25.79
CA LEU A 14 -47.29 -35.41 -25.96
C LEU A 14 -47.58 -35.84 -27.40
N THR A 15 -46.79 -35.38 -28.38
CA THR A 15 -46.71 -36.06 -29.68
C THR A 15 -45.31 -35.90 -30.27
N PHE A 16 -44.42 -36.85 -30.00
CA PHE A 16 -43.43 -37.41 -30.95
C PHE A 16 -42.66 -38.52 -30.23
N GLY A 17 -43.15 -39.77 -30.36
CA GLY A 17 -42.48 -40.95 -29.83
C GLY A 17 -43.25 -42.26 -30.11
N SER A 18 -42.76 -43.03 -31.08
CA SER A 18 -42.89 -44.49 -31.37
C SER A 18 -43.15 -44.72 -32.86
N VAL A 19 -42.27 -45.31 -33.70
CA VAL A 19 -41.49 -46.58 -33.67
C VAL A 19 -42.06 -47.59 -34.69
N ARG A 20 -41.19 -47.98 -35.66
CA ARG A 20 -40.95 -49.30 -36.33
C ARG A 20 -40.63 -49.08 -37.82
N ALA A 21 -39.40 -49.30 -38.27
CA ALA A 21 -38.62 -50.55 -38.42
C ALA A 21 -38.95 -51.26 -39.74
N ASP A 22 -37.96 -51.31 -40.62
CA ASP A 22 -37.77 -52.41 -41.55
C ASP A 22 -36.34 -52.92 -41.31
N ASP A 23 -36.27 -54.25 -41.21
CA ASP A 23 -35.14 -55.06 -40.79
C ASP A 23 -34.11 -55.22 -41.91
N GLU A 24 -32.82 -55.21 -41.58
CA GLU A 24 -31.92 -56.28 -42.01
C GLU A 24 -30.72 -56.38 -41.06
N VAL A 25 -30.40 -57.63 -40.72
CA VAL A 25 -29.59 -58.10 -39.60
C VAL A 25 -28.31 -58.76 -40.15
N ASP A 26 -27.17 -58.51 -39.51
CA ASP A 26 -26.07 -59.46 -39.21
C ASP A 26 -25.00 -58.65 -38.45
N VAL A 27 -24.86 -58.67 -37.11
CA VAL A 27 -24.51 -59.73 -36.12
C VAL A 27 -23.11 -60.33 -36.32
N ASP A 28 -22.14 -59.72 -35.64
CA ASP A 28 -21.22 -60.40 -34.69
C ASP A 28 -20.69 -59.30 -33.74
N GLY A 29 -21.03 -59.22 -32.44
CA GLY A 29 -20.54 -60.09 -31.36
C GLY A 29 -19.06 -59.78 -31.10
N THR A 30 -18.58 -59.17 -30.01
CA THR A 30 -18.96 -59.24 -28.59
C THR A 30 -18.35 -58.09 -27.77
N VAL A 31 -19.10 -57.70 -26.74
CA VAL A 31 -18.82 -56.89 -25.54
C VAL A 31 -17.91 -57.74 -24.60
N GLU A 32 -17.00 -57.27 -23.71
CA GLU A 32 -17.15 -56.28 -22.63
C GLU A 32 -15.79 -55.97 -21.96
N GLU A 33 -15.71 -54.72 -21.45
CA GLU A 33 -15.01 -54.14 -20.29
C GLU A 33 -13.71 -54.72 -19.70
N ASP A 34 -12.72 -53.83 -19.51
CA ASP A 34 -12.21 -53.56 -18.14
C ASP A 34 -11.72 -52.11 -17.99
N LEU A 35 -12.04 -51.55 -16.83
CA LEU A 35 -11.71 -50.22 -16.34
C LEU A 35 -10.23 -50.12 -15.97
N GLY A 36 -9.67 -48.93 -16.23
CA GLY A 36 -8.56 -48.41 -15.43
C GLY A 36 -7.16 -48.54 -16.03
N LYS A 37 -6.72 -47.49 -16.74
CA LYS A 37 -5.34 -46.98 -16.66
C LYS A 37 -5.34 -45.47 -16.94
N SER A 38 -5.03 -44.73 -15.87
CA SER A 38 -4.36 -43.42 -15.80
C SER A 38 -4.27 -42.58 -17.08
N ARG A 39 -4.87 -41.37 -17.01
CA ARG A 39 -4.51 -40.21 -17.83
C ARG A 39 -3.01 -39.92 -17.64
N GLU A 40 -2.19 -40.32 -18.61
CA GLU A 40 -0.86 -39.74 -18.84
C GLU A 40 -1.02 -38.48 -19.70
N GLY A 41 -0.35 -37.41 -19.26
CA GLY A 41 -0.47 -36.07 -19.82
C GLY A 41 0.22 -35.89 -21.18
N SER A 42 -0.30 -34.89 -21.91
CA SER A 42 0.37 -34.07 -22.92
C SER A 42 1.30 -34.79 -23.92
N ARG A 43 0.71 -35.36 -24.97
CA ARG A 43 1.39 -35.65 -26.25
C ARG A 43 1.22 -34.52 -27.27
N THR A 44 1.00 -33.27 -26.82
CA THR A 44 0.71 -32.16 -27.73
C THR A 44 1.94 -31.40 -28.21
N ASP A 45 3.10 -31.51 -27.56
CA ASP A 45 4.26 -30.67 -27.94
C ASP A 45 5.01 -31.21 -29.16
N ASP A 46 5.24 -32.52 -29.28
CA ASP A 46 5.99 -33.08 -30.43
C ASP A 46 5.23 -32.92 -31.76
N GLU A 47 3.90 -33.06 -31.75
CA GLU A 47 3.06 -32.87 -32.95
C GLU A 47 2.86 -31.39 -33.31
N VAL A 48 2.85 -30.49 -32.31
CA VAL A 48 2.80 -29.05 -32.52
C VAL A 48 4.12 -28.53 -33.07
N VAL A 49 5.25 -29.01 -32.55
CA VAL A 49 6.57 -28.73 -33.10
C VAL A 49 6.60 -29.15 -34.56
N GLN A 50 6.27 -30.40 -34.89
CA GLN A 50 6.26 -30.87 -36.30
C GLN A 50 5.37 -30.02 -37.23
N ARG A 51 4.20 -29.56 -36.76
CA ARG A 51 3.35 -28.64 -37.52
C ARG A 51 3.94 -27.24 -37.69
N GLU A 52 4.59 -26.70 -36.66
CA GLU A 52 5.31 -25.43 -36.73
C GLU A 52 6.56 -25.55 -37.62
N GLU A 53 7.21 -26.73 -37.66
CA GLU A 53 8.35 -27.02 -38.53
C GLU A 53 7.98 -26.96 -40.02
N GLU A 54 6.77 -27.41 -40.38
CA GLU A 54 6.24 -27.33 -41.75
C GLU A 54 5.72 -25.94 -42.13
N ALA A 55 5.32 -25.11 -41.15
CA ALA A 55 4.68 -23.82 -41.39
C ALA A 55 5.66 -22.64 -41.57
N ILE A 56 6.92 -22.77 -41.16
CA ILE A 56 7.93 -21.71 -41.31
C ILE A 56 8.50 -21.78 -42.73
N GLN A 57 7.81 -21.15 -43.70
CA GLN A 57 8.37 -20.93 -45.03
C GLN A 57 9.39 -19.80 -44.98
N LEU A 58 10.67 -20.16 -44.84
CA LEU A 58 11.77 -19.26 -45.15
C LEU A 58 11.74 -18.95 -46.65
N ASP A 59 11.74 -17.66 -46.99
CA ASP A 59 11.57 -17.17 -48.37
C ASP A 59 12.51 -17.90 -49.35
N GLY A 60 11.92 -18.60 -50.34
CA GLY A 60 12.64 -19.32 -51.38
C GLY A 60 13.12 -20.75 -51.07
N LEU A 61 12.89 -21.31 -49.88
CA LEU A 61 13.29 -22.68 -49.54
C LEU A 61 12.08 -23.64 -49.44
N ASN A 62 12.22 -24.84 -50.00
CA ASN A 62 11.21 -25.88 -49.84
C ASN A 62 11.38 -26.66 -48.51
N ALA A 63 10.33 -27.36 -48.08
CA ALA A 63 10.32 -28.08 -46.79
C ALA A 63 11.48 -29.08 -46.63
N SER A 64 11.89 -29.77 -47.71
CA SER A 64 13.05 -30.67 -47.67
C SER A 64 14.38 -29.96 -47.45
N GLN A 65 14.56 -28.77 -48.04
CA GLN A 65 15.76 -27.96 -47.86
C GLN A 65 15.83 -27.37 -46.45
N ILE A 66 14.69 -26.98 -45.87
CA ILE A 66 14.63 -26.48 -44.48
C ILE A 66 15.01 -27.59 -43.50
N ARG A 67 14.52 -28.82 -43.73
CA ARG A 67 14.87 -29.99 -42.91
C ARG A 67 16.36 -30.33 -42.99
N GLU A 68 16.92 -30.38 -44.20
CA GLU A 68 18.36 -30.62 -44.40
C GLU A 68 19.22 -29.52 -43.76
N LEU A 69 18.78 -28.25 -43.85
CA LEU A 69 19.46 -27.11 -43.24
C LEU A 69 19.46 -27.22 -41.70
N ARG A 70 18.33 -27.61 -41.09
CA ARG A 70 18.20 -27.81 -39.63
C ARG A 70 19.00 -29.00 -39.13
N GLU A 71 19.02 -30.11 -39.86
CA GLU A 71 19.82 -31.30 -39.53
C GLU A 71 21.33 -31.01 -39.60
N LYS A 72 21.74 -30.12 -40.52
CA LYS A 72 23.13 -29.67 -40.66
C LYS A 72 23.47 -28.44 -39.81
N SER A 73 22.51 -27.87 -39.09
CA SER A 73 22.72 -26.68 -38.26
C SER A 73 23.36 -27.06 -36.93
N GLU A 74 24.41 -26.34 -36.57
CA GLU A 74 25.07 -26.49 -35.27
C GLU A 74 24.28 -25.74 -34.19
N LYS A 75 23.99 -26.43 -33.07
CA LYS A 75 23.33 -25.85 -31.91
C LYS A 75 24.37 -25.45 -30.89
N PHE A 76 24.40 -24.17 -30.53
CA PHE A 76 25.24 -23.64 -29.46
C PHE A 76 24.37 -23.23 -28.28
N ALA A 77 24.84 -23.51 -27.05
CA ALA A 77 24.24 -22.97 -25.84
C ALA A 77 24.70 -21.53 -25.63
N PHE A 78 23.84 -20.68 -25.08
CA PHE A 78 24.21 -19.32 -24.69
C PHE A 78 25.33 -19.35 -23.65
N GLN A 79 26.36 -18.52 -23.87
CA GLN A 79 27.48 -18.34 -22.95
C GLN A 79 27.37 -16.96 -22.27
N ALA A 80 27.88 -16.87 -21.04
CA ALA A 80 27.88 -15.65 -20.25
C ALA A 80 29.26 -15.39 -19.65
N GLU A 81 29.73 -14.14 -19.75
CA GLU A 81 30.96 -13.69 -19.11
C GLU A 81 30.67 -13.29 -17.66
N VAL A 82 30.97 -14.19 -16.71
CA VAL A 82 30.60 -14.06 -15.28
C VAL A 82 31.13 -12.77 -14.66
N ASN A 83 32.41 -12.44 -14.87
CA ASN A 83 33.03 -11.24 -14.30
C ASN A 83 32.34 -9.95 -14.76
N ARG A 84 31.91 -9.91 -16.02
CA ARG A 84 31.21 -8.74 -16.58
C ARG A 84 29.77 -8.67 -16.09
N MET A 85 29.11 -9.82 -15.94
CA MET A 85 27.77 -9.92 -15.36
C MET A 85 27.75 -9.47 -13.89
N MET A 86 28.74 -9.89 -13.09
CA MET A 86 28.90 -9.45 -11.70
C MET A 86 29.04 -7.92 -11.62
N LYS A 87 29.90 -7.32 -12.45
CA LYS A 87 30.06 -5.87 -12.52
C LYS A 87 28.78 -5.13 -12.90
N LEU A 88 27.94 -5.71 -13.76
CA LEU A 88 26.63 -5.15 -14.11
C LEU A 88 25.64 -5.21 -12.94
N ILE A 89 25.61 -6.32 -12.21
CA ILE A 89 24.75 -6.49 -11.02
C ILE A 89 25.14 -5.47 -9.95
N ILE A 90 26.45 -5.31 -9.70
CA ILE A 90 26.93 -4.39 -8.67
C ILE A 90 26.76 -2.93 -9.11
N ASN A 91 27.14 -2.54 -10.32
CA ASN A 91 27.24 -1.11 -10.67
C ASN A 91 26.02 -0.53 -11.40
N SER A 92 25.12 -1.36 -11.94
CA SER A 92 24.08 -0.88 -12.87
C SER A 92 22.67 -1.33 -12.52
N LEU A 93 22.51 -2.35 -11.69
CA LEU A 93 21.19 -2.90 -11.37
C LEU A 93 20.44 -2.09 -10.31
N TYR A 94 21.16 -1.62 -9.30
CA TYR A 94 20.60 -0.92 -8.15
C TYR A 94 20.94 0.56 -8.22
N LYS A 95 19.94 1.41 -7.93
CA LYS A 95 20.16 2.86 -7.82
C LYS A 95 20.65 3.24 -6.43
N ASN A 96 20.06 2.64 -5.41
CA ASN A 96 20.31 2.94 -4.02
C ASN A 96 21.19 1.85 -3.40
N LYS A 97 22.34 2.22 -2.82
CA LYS A 97 23.25 1.24 -2.21
C LYS A 97 22.68 0.61 -0.94
N GLU A 98 21.78 1.30 -0.24
CA GLU A 98 21.16 0.88 1.02
C GLU A 98 20.35 -0.44 0.93
N ILE A 99 19.99 -0.86 -0.29
CA ILE A 99 19.20 -2.07 -0.54
C ILE A 99 19.94 -3.36 -0.15
N PHE A 100 21.26 -3.32 0.03
CA PHE A 100 22.04 -4.50 0.43
C PHE A 100 21.47 -5.13 1.71
N LEU A 101 21.15 -4.31 2.71
CA LEU A 101 20.66 -4.81 4.00
C LEU A 101 19.27 -5.43 3.87
N ARG A 102 18.42 -4.87 3.00
CA ARG A 102 17.11 -5.45 2.67
C ARG A 102 17.27 -6.85 2.06
N GLU A 103 18.17 -7.02 1.09
CA GLU A 103 18.40 -8.32 0.45
C GLU A 103 18.96 -9.35 1.46
N LEU A 104 19.91 -8.95 2.31
CA LEU A 104 20.48 -9.85 3.32
C LEU A 104 19.45 -10.29 4.37
N ILE A 105 18.63 -9.36 4.88
CA ILE A 105 17.55 -9.68 5.83
C ILE A 105 16.49 -10.56 5.15
N SER A 106 16.17 -10.32 3.87
CA SER A 106 15.21 -11.15 3.13
C SER A 106 15.72 -12.59 2.98
N ASN A 107 17.01 -12.77 2.68
CA ASN A 107 17.63 -14.09 2.61
C ASN A 107 17.64 -14.81 3.98
N ALA A 108 17.91 -14.06 5.05
CA ALA A 108 17.83 -14.57 6.42
C ALA A 108 16.40 -15.02 6.77
N SER A 109 15.38 -14.22 6.41
CA SER A 109 13.97 -14.59 6.59
C SER A 109 13.61 -15.86 5.82
N ASP A 110 14.02 -15.98 4.55
CA ASP A 110 13.82 -17.19 3.75
C ASP A 110 14.46 -18.42 4.41
N ALA A 111 15.66 -18.27 4.98
CA ALA A 111 16.36 -19.34 5.67
C ALA A 111 15.64 -19.77 6.96
N LEU A 112 15.07 -18.81 7.71
CA LEU A 112 14.25 -19.06 8.89
C LEU A 112 12.92 -19.74 8.52
N ASP A 113 12.28 -19.33 7.43
CA ASP A 113 11.06 -19.96 6.94
C ASP A 113 11.30 -21.40 6.47
N LYS A 114 12.42 -21.66 5.78
CA LYS A 114 12.79 -23.02 5.38
C LYS A 114 12.94 -23.94 6.59
N ILE A 115 13.68 -23.52 7.62
CA ILE A 115 13.84 -24.37 8.82
C ILE A 115 12.51 -24.53 9.57
N ARG A 116 11.68 -23.49 9.62
CA ARG A 116 10.33 -23.58 10.20
C ARG A 116 9.48 -24.63 9.47
N LEU A 117 9.47 -24.62 8.14
CA LEU A 117 8.74 -25.60 7.34
C LEU A 117 9.29 -27.02 7.51
N ILE A 118 10.62 -27.19 7.53
CA ILE A 118 11.26 -28.48 7.78
C ILE A 118 10.90 -28.99 9.19
N SER A 119 10.84 -28.11 10.18
CA SER A 119 10.52 -28.47 11.57
C SER A 119 9.09 -28.98 11.77
N LEU A 120 8.17 -28.68 10.84
CA LEU A 120 6.83 -29.28 10.84
C LEU A 120 6.85 -30.77 10.47
N THR A 121 7.91 -31.23 9.81
CA THR A 121 8.08 -32.61 9.35
C THR A 121 9.16 -33.39 10.10
N ASP A 122 10.11 -32.69 10.72
CA ASP A 122 11.25 -33.26 11.44
C ASP A 122 11.41 -32.58 12.81
N GLU A 123 11.11 -33.33 13.88
CA GLU A 123 11.20 -32.85 15.27
C GLU A 123 12.63 -32.45 15.69
N ASN A 124 13.66 -32.99 15.04
CA ASN A 124 15.06 -32.71 15.38
C ASN A 124 15.64 -31.52 14.61
N ALA A 125 14.88 -30.91 13.69
CA ALA A 125 15.36 -29.81 12.85
C ALA A 125 15.85 -28.60 13.66
N LEU A 126 15.20 -28.33 14.80
CA LEU A 126 15.50 -27.19 15.66
C LEU A 126 16.58 -27.46 16.72
N SER A 127 17.05 -28.70 16.86
CA SER A 127 17.97 -29.13 17.94
C SER A 127 19.27 -28.32 18.06
N GLY A 128 19.77 -27.75 16.96
CA GLY A 128 20.98 -26.92 16.97
C GLY A 128 20.78 -25.53 17.58
N ASN A 129 19.58 -24.96 17.47
CA ASN A 129 19.18 -23.67 18.03
C ASN A 129 17.65 -23.52 17.92
N GLU A 130 16.93 -23.36 19.04
CA GLU A 130 15.47 -23.23 19.00
C GLU A 130 15.01 -21.83 18.58
N GLU A 131 15.86 -20.81 18.78
CA GLU A 131 15.52 -19.43 18.44
C GLU A 131 15.53 -19.22 16.92
N LEU A 132 14.50 -18.56 16.40
CA LEU A 132 14.40 -18.13 15.00
C LEU A 132 14.51 -16.60 14.92
N THR A 133 15.74 -16.10 14.76
CA THR A 133 16.05 -14.67 14.85
C THR A 133 17.07 -14.22 13.82
N VAL A 134 17.06 -12.92 13.51
CA VAL A 134 18.10 -12.23 12.76
C VAL A 134 18.76 -11.23 13.69
N LYS A 135 20.10 -11.22 13.73
CA LYS A 135 20.91 -10.38 14.61
C LYS A 135 21.92 -9.59 13.78
N ILE A 136 21.95 -8.28 13.93
CA ILE A 136 22.82 -7.36 13.20
C ILE A 136 23.78 -6.68 14.17
N LYS A 137 25.07 -6.77 13.91
CA LYS A 137 26.12 -6.18 14.75
C LYS A 137 27.13 -5.41 13.90
N CYS A 138 27.38 -4.17 14.28
CA CYS A 138 28.43 -3.33 13.68
C CYS A 138 29.70 -3.44 14.52
N ASP A 139 30.85 -3.54 13.86
CA ASP A 139 32.18 -3.46 14.47
C ASP A 139 32.95 -2.32 13.79
N LYS A 140 32.92 -1.15 14.45
CA LYS A 140 33.59 0.06 13.96
C LYS A 140 35.12 -0.07 13.94
N GLU A 141 35.68 -0.82 14.88
CA GLU A 141 37.14 -0.96 15.02
C GLU A 141 37.73 -1.75 13.86
N LYS A 142 37.00 -2.76 13.38
CA LYS A 142 37.44 -3.63 12.28
C LYS A 142 36.81 -3.30 10.93
N ASN A 143 35.96 -2.27 10.88
CA ASN A 143 35.20 -1.89 9.68
C ASN A 143 34.34 -3.05 9.13
N LEU A 144 33.64 -3.74 10.05
CA LEU A 144 32.81 -4.91 9.72
C LEU A 144 31.34 -4.68 10.06
N LEU A 145 30.47 -5.22 9.22
CA LEU A 145 29.05 -5.37 9.50
C LEU A 145 28.69 -6.86 9.45
N HIS A 146 28.04 -7.35 10.50
CA HIS A 146 27.61 -8.73 10.63
C HIS A 146 26.09 -8.83 10.55
N VAL A 147 25.60 -9.73 9.71
CA VAL A 147 24.19 -10.15 9.66
C VAL A 147 24.15 -11.65 9.92
N THR A 148 23.62 -12.04 11.08
CA THR A 148 23.57 -13.42 11.53
C THR A 148 22.12 -13.88 11.61
N ASP A 149 21.81 -15.01 11.00
CA ASP A 149 20.53 -15.69 11.09
C ASP A 149 20.68 -17.09 11.71
N THR A 150 19.60 -17.57 12.31
CA THR A 150 19.50 -18.92 12.87
C THR A 150 18.65 -19.85 11.97
N GLY A 151 18.63 -19.59 10.67
CA GLY A 151 17.88 -20.35 9.66
C GLY A 151 18.45 -21.73 9.40
N VAL A 152 18.08 -22.32 8.26
CA VAL A 152 18.48 -23.69 7.87
C VAL A 152 20.00 -23.85 7.65
N GLY A 153 20.70 -22.77 7.30
CA GLY A 153 22.11 -22.79 6.89
C GLY A 153 22.32 -23.39 5.49
N MET A 154 23.59 -23.54 5.09
CA MET A 154 23.99 -24.12 3.81
C MET A 154 25.08 -25.17 4.02
N THR A 155 24.96 -26.27 3.29
CA THR A 155 26.01 -27.28 3.13
C THR A 155 27.16 -26.74 2.28
N ARG A 156 28.31 -27.43 2.27
CA ARG A 156 29.44 -27.09 1.40
C ARG A 156 29.03 -27.05 -0.08
N GLU A 157 28.21 -28.00 -0.50
CA GLU A 157 27.72 -28.07 -1.88
C GLU A 157 26.81 -26.88 -2.20
N GLU A 158 25.90 -26.52 -1.29
CA GLU A 158 25.02 -25.36 -1.45
C GLU A 158 25.78 -24.04 -1.45
N LEU A 159 26.84 -23.88 -0.64
CA LEU A 159 27.70 -22.69 -0.68
C LEU A 159 28.32 -22.51 -2.07
N VAL A 160 28.87 -23.59 -2.66
CA VAL A 160 29.47 -23.53 -4.00
C VAL A 160 28.39 -23.31 -5.07
N LYS A 161 27.29 -24.07 -5.00
CA LYS A 161 26.26 -24.08 -6.04
C LYS A 161 25.41 -22.82 -6.02
N ASN A 162 24.92 -22.40 -4.85
CA ASN A 162 23.95 -21.32 -4.71
C ASN A 162 24.61 -19.94 -4.63
N LEU A 163 25.72 -19.78 -3.90
CA LEU A 163 26.44 -18.50 -3.82
C LEU A 163 27.49 -18.32 -4.93
N GLY A 164 27.95 -19.42 -5.54
CA GLY A 164 28.91 -19.38 -6.65
C GLY A 164 28.28 -19.30 -8.04
N THR A 165 26.95 -19.46 -8.16
CA THR A 165 26.25 -19.38 -9.45
C THR A 165 25.33 -18.17 -9.49
N ILE A 166 25.54 -17.28 -10.45
CA ILE A 166 24.67 -16.11 -10.66
C ILE A 166 23.30 -16.58 -11.19
N ALA A 167 22.23 -15.92 -10.73
CA ALA A 167 20.84 -16.21 -11.11
C ALA A 167 20.33 -17.60 -10.67
N LYS A 168 20.96 -18.19 -9.66
CA LYS A 168 20.48 -19.42 -9.01
C LYS A 168 19.89 -19.10 -7.64
N SER A 169 18.63 -19.47 -7.42
CA SER A 169 17.95 -19.29 -6.13
C SER A 169 17.60 -20.64 -5.52
N GLY A 170 18.28 -21.01 -4.42
CA GLY A 170 17.90 -22.17 -3.63
C GLY A 170 16.51 -22.04 -2.99
N THR A 171 16.01 -20.82 -2.80
CA THR A 171 14.63 -20.58 -2.34
C THR A 171 13.61 -20.96 -3.41
N SER A 172 13.88 -20.68 -4.68
CA SER A 172 13.00 -21.09 -5.78
C SER A 172 12.98 -22.61 -5.95
N GLU A 173 14.13 -23.28 -5.83
CA GLU A 173 14.19 -24.75 -5.89
C GLU A 173 13.43 -25.39 -4.72
N PHE A 174 13.54 -24.82 -3.52
CA PHE A 174 12.79 -25.28 -2.35
C PHE A 174 11.27 -25.09 -2.53
N LEU A 175 10.85 -23.94 -3.06
CA LEU A 175 9.44 -23.67 -3.34
C LEU A 175 8.87 -24.68 -4.34
N ASN A 176 9.59 -24.98 -5.42
CA ASN A 176 9.16 -25.99 -6.40
C ASN A 176 8.99 -27.38 -5.76
N LYS A 177 9.97 -27.81 -4.96
CA LYS A 177 9.89 -29.08 -4.22
C LYS A 177 8.69 -29.13 -3.26
N MET A 178 8.40 -28.01 -2.59
CA MET A 178 7.24 -27.92 -1.69
C MET A 178 5.92 -27.92 -2.44
N THR A 179 5.82 -27.22 -3.58
CA THR A 179 4.60 -27.27 -4.42
C THR A 179 4.36 -28.65 -5.00
N GLU A 180 5.42 -29.41 -5.34
CA GLU A 180 5.32 -30.80 -5.80
C GLU A 180 4.92 -31.76 -4.67
N ALA A 181 5.26 -31.45 -3.43
CA ALA A 181 4.98 -32.27 -2.26
C ALA A 181 3.61 -31.98 -1.59
N GLN A 182 2.85 -30.99 -2.06
CA GLN A 182 1.64 -30.50 -1.37
C GLN A 182 0.31 -31.00 -1.94
N GLU A 183 -0.51 -31.60 -1.05
CA GLU A 183 -1.97 -31.56 -1.10
C GLU A 183 -2.46 -30.27 -0.37
N ASP A 184 -3.54 -29.64 -0.85
CA ASP A 184 -4.07 -28.33 -0.44
C ASP A 184 -3.93 -27.98 1.08
N GLY A 185 -3.25 -26.86 1.41
CA GLY A 185 -3.44 -26.18 2.71
C GLY A 185 -2.23 -25.59 3.46
N GLN A 186 -0.99 -25.77 3.02
CA GLN A 186 0.20 -25.25 3.72
C GLN A 186 0.77 -23.96 3.08
N SER A 187 0.98 -22.91 3.89
CA SER A 187 1.38 -21.57 3.42
C SER A 187 2.86 -21.47 2.99
N THR A 188 3.13 -21.73 1.71
CA THR A 188 4.44 -21.44 1.06
C THR A 188 4.58 -19.97 0.63
N SER A 189 3.58 -19.13 0.94
CA SER A 189 3.44 -17.75 0.46
C SER A 189 4.42 -16.74 1.07
N GLU A 190 5.23 -17.13 2.06
CA GLU A 190 6.12 -16.21 2.80
C GLU A 190 7.53 -16.08 2.21
N LEU A 191 7.97 -17.01 1.33
CA LEU A 191 9.32 -16.95 0.74
C LEU A 191 9.48 -15.77 -0.21
N ILE A 192 10.56 -15.00 -0.11
CA ILE A 192 10.80 -13.74 -0.82
C ILE A 192 11.73 -13.92 -2.04
N GLY A 193 12.72 -14.82 -1.95
CA GLY A 193 13.80 -14.99 -2.93
C GLY A 193 13.41 -15.69 -4.24
N GLN A 194 13.42 -14.98 -5.38
CA GLN A 194 13.16 -15.55 -6.71
C GLN A 194 14.35 -15.48 -7.68
N PHE A 195 15.02 -14.32 -7.79
CA PHE A 195 15.96 -14.05 -8.89
C PHE A 195 17.36 -14.66 -8.75
N GLY A 196 17.83 -14.96 -7.53
CA GLY A 196 19.18 -15.49 -7.32
C GLY A 196 20.32 -14.49 -7.57
N VAL A 197 20.06 -13.18 -7.45
CA VAL A 197 21.07 -12.12 -7.59
C VAL A 197 21.20 -11.19 -6.37
N GLY A 198 20.25 -11.25 -5.43
CA GLY A 198 20.17 -10.33 -4.29
C GLY A 198 21.38 -10.39 -3.35
N PHE A 199 21.99 -11.57 -3.16
CA PHE A 199 23.19 -11.72 -2.34
C PHE A 199 24.36 -10.84 -2.81
N TYR A 200 24.55 -10.71 -4.13
CA TYR A 200 25.66 -9.95 -4.69
C TYR A 200 25.52 -8.43 -4.50
N SER A 201 24.34 -7.95 -4.07
CA SER A 201 24.16 -6.55 -3.66
C SER A 201 25.03 -6.18 -2.45
N ALA A 202 25.51 -7.16 -1.67
CA ALA A 202 26.49 -6.95 -0.60
C ALA A 202 27.76 -6.22 -1.09
N PHE A 203 28.21 -6.49 -2.32
CA PHE A 203 29.40 -5.87 -2.90
C PHE A 203 29.18 -4.40 -3.34
N LEU A 204 27.96 -3.85 -3.21
CA LEU A 204 27.70 -2.42 -3.35
C LEU A 204 28.49 -1.61 -2.31
N VAL A 205 28.55 -2.15 -1.09
CA VAL A 205 29.08 -1.49 0.11
C VAL A 205 30.28 -2.20 0.73
N ALA A 206 30.61 -3.41 0.27
CA ALA A 206 31.72 -4.21 0.77
C ALA A 206 32.72 -4.56 -0.33
N ASP A 207 34.01 -4.53 0.00
CA ASP A 207 35.08 -5.03 -0.88
C ASP A 207 35.22 -6.55 -0.80
N LYS A 208 34.91 -7.11 0.37
CA LYS A 208 34.99 -8.54 0.64
C LYS A 208 33.78 -8.99 1.45
N VAL A 209 33.25 -10.15 1.09
CA VAL A 209 32.13 -10.79 1.78
C VAL A 209 32.58 -12.15 2.29
N ILE A 210 32.38 -12.39 3.59
CA ILE A 210 32.70 -13.63 4.27
C ILE A 210 31.40 -14.24 4.78
N VAL A 211 31.07 -15.45 4.35
CA VAL A 211 29.87 -16.18 4.74
C VAL A 211 30.28 -17.40 5.53
N THR A 212 29.95 -17.44 6.81
CA THR A 212 30.12 -18.63 7.65
C THR A 212 28.77 -19.31 7.79
N SER A 213 28.64 -20.58 7.40
CA SER A 213 27.35 -21.28 7.46
C SER A 213 27.47 -22.67 8.07
N LYS A 214 26.44 -23.09 8.80
CA LYS A 214 26.30 -24.42 9.40
C LYS A 214 24.90 -24.96 9.11
N HIS A 215 24.83 -25.96 8.25
CA HIS A 215 23.63 -26.76 8.03
C HIS A 215 23.60 -27.98 8.96
N ASN A 216 22.43 -28.45 9.39
CA ASN A 216 22.30 -29.59 10.33
C ASN A 216 23.08 -30.83 9.87
N ASN A 217 23.01 -31.14 8.57
CA ASN A 217 23.59 -32.35 7.97
C ASN A 217 25.04 -32.20 7.46
N ASP A 218 25.73 -31.10 7.80
CA ASP A 218 27.10 -30.85 7.32
C ASP A 218 27.96 -30.13 8.38
N THR A 219 29.27 -30.06 8.15
CA THR A 219 30.21 -29.29 8.98
C THR A 219 30.07 -27.77 8.75
N GLN A 220 30.58 -26.96 9.68
CA GLN A 220 30.61 -25.51 9.51
C GLN A 220 31.67 -25.14 8.46
N HIS A 221 31.30 -24.29 7.52
CA HIS A 221 32.18 -23.82 6.45
C HIS A 221 32.27 -22.30 6.41
N ILE A 222 33.42 -21.81 5.96
CA ILE A 222 33.68 -20.40 5.65
C ILE A 222 33.82 -20.29 4.13
N TRP A 223 32.99 -19.43 3.55
CA TRP A 223 33.05 -18.98 2.17
C TRP A 223 33.54 -17.54 2.15
N GLU A 224 34.54 -17.21 1.33
CA GLU A 224 35.10 -15.85 1.24
C GLU A 224 35.25 -15.45 -0.22
N SER A 225 34.84 -14.23 -0.57
CA SER A 225 34.92 -13.69 -1.93
C SER A 225 35.17 -12.19 -1.97
N ASP A 226 35.85 -11.76 -3.03
CA ASP A 226 36.13 -10.37 -3.41
C ASP A 226 35.32 -9.91 -4.65
N SER A 227 34.27 -10.67 -5.01
CA SER A 227 33.45 -10.57 -6.23
C SER A 227 34.07 -11.08 -7.55
N ASN A 228 35.37 -11.36 -7.60
CA ASN A 228 36.02 -11.96 -8.77
C ASN A 228 36.09 -13.48 -8.66
N GLU A 229 36.51 -13.97 -7.50
CA GLU A 229 36.57 -15.38 -7.17
C GLU A 229 36.12 -15.64 -5.73
N PHE A 230 35.96 -16.91 -5.37
CA PHE A 230 35.60 -17.30 -4.02
C PHE A 230 36.34 -18.55 -3.57
N SER A 231 36.56 -18.67 -2.27
CA SER A 231 37.16 -19.83 -1.62
C SER A 231 36.20 -20.44 -0.62
N VAL A 232 36.30 -21.76 -0.40
CA VAL A 232 35.47 -22.49 0.58
C VAL A 232 36.37 -23.40 1.40
N ILE A 233 36.32 -23.24 2.71
CA ILE A 233 37.12 -24.01 3.68
C ILE A 233 36.25 -24.46 4.86
N ALA A 234 36.62 -25.57 5.50
CA ALA A 234 36.01 -25.96 6.79
C ALA A 234 36.42 -24.96 7.87
N ASP A 235 35.48 -24.57 8.74
CA ASP A 235 35.77 -23.61 9.81
C ASP A 235 36.67 -24.24 10.88
N PRO A 236 37.89 -23.70 11.12
CA PRO A 236 38.81 -24.26 12.11
C PRO A 236 38.28 -24.25 13.55
N ARG A 237 37.28 -23.40 13.85
CA ARG A 237 36.69 -23.27 15.18
C ARG A 237 35.68 -24.37 15.50
N GLY A 238 35.29 -25.19 14.51
CA GLY A 238 34.22 -26.17 14.66
C GLY A 238 32.83 -25.53 14.61
N ASN A 239 31.84 -26.15 15.27
CA ASN A 239 30.45 -25.68 15.27
C ASN A 239 30.25 -24.55 16.29
N THR A 240 30.52 -23.31 15.87
CA THR A 240 30.30 -22.12 16.71
C THR A 240 28.87 -21.57 16.55
N LEU A 241 28.28 -21.74 15.37
CA LEU A 241 26.96 -21.17 15.05
C LEU A 241 25.78 -22.01 15.56
N GLY A 242 25.99 -23.30 15.83
CA GLY A 242 24.90 -24.25 16.09
C GLY A 242 24.18 -24.62 14.79
N ARG A 243 23.47 -23.65 14.22
CA ARG A 243 22.76 -23.70 12.93
C ARG A 243 22.57 -22.29 12.37
N GLY A 244 22.61 -22.14 11.04
CA GLY A 244 22.31 -20.89 10.36
C GLY A 244 23.52 -20.31 9.63
N THR A 245 23.50 -18.99 9.39
CA THR A 245 24.53 -18.31 8.61
C THR A 245 24.92 -16.97 9.24
N THR A 246 26.19 -16.63 9.19
CA THR A 246 26.70 -15.28 9.47
C THR A 246 27.35 -14.72 8.23
N ILE A 247 26.80 -13.62 7.72
CA ILE A 247 27.36 -12.85 6.62
C ILE A 247 28.11 -11.66 7.23
N THR A 248 29.41 -11.62 7.00
CA THR A 248 30.31 -10.54 7.41
C THR A 248 30.72 -9.75 6.19
N LEU A 249 30.43 -8.46 6.22
CA LEU A 249 30.80 -7.50 5.19
C LEU A 249 32.03 -6.73 5.64
N VAL A 250 33.11 -6.80 4.87
CA VAL A 250 34.25 -5.90 5.00
C VAL A 250 33.92 -4.66 4.19
N LEU A 251 33.48 -3.61 4.88
CA LEU A 251 32.93 -2.42 4.23
C LEU A 251 34.02 -1.61 3.50
N LYS A 252 33.61 -0.94 2.44
CA LYS A 252 34.46 0.04 1.73
C LYS A 252 34.64 1.29 2.58
N GLU A 253 35.71 2.04 2.31
CA GLU A 253 35.95 3.32 3.00
C GLU A 253 34.80 4.32 2.78
N GLU A 254 34.19 4.36 1.58
CA GLU A 254 33.05 5.22 1.31
C GLU A 254 31.73 4.74 1.93
N ALA A 255 31.72 3.59 2.59
CA ALA A 255 30.53 2.95 3.15
C ALA A 255 30.51 2.96 4.69
N SER A 256 31.38 3.75 5.34
CA SER A 256 31.46 3.84 6.80
C SER A 256 30.17 4.32 7.46
N ASP A 257 29.29 5.01 6.75
CA ASP A 257 27.96 5.44 7.24
C ASP A 257 27.11 4.26 7.74
N TYR A 258 27.32 3.06 7.19
CA TYR A 258 26.60 1.84 7.60
C TYR A 258 27.18 1.18 8.87
N LEU A 259 28.23 1.75 9.45
CA LEU A 259 28.68 1.38 10.80
C LEU A 259 28.02 2.24 11.89
N GLU A 260 27.34 3.31 11.50
CA GLU A 260 26.56 4.13 12.43
C GLU A 260 25.25 3.41 12.80
N LEU A 261 25.02 3.31 14.11
CA LEU A 261 23.89 2.59 14.69
C LEU A 261 22.55 3.12 14.18
N ASP A 262 22.38 4.44 14.18
CA ASP A 262 21.14 5.06 13.74
C ASP A 262 20.86 4.82 12.25
N THR A 263 21.91 4.77 11.42
CA THR A 263 21.79 4.42 10.01
C THR A 263 21.21 3.01 9.85
N ILE A 264 21.81 2.01 10.51
CA ILE A 264 21.31 0.63 10.46
C ILE A 264 19.89 0.52 11.02
N LYS A 265 19.61 1.17 12.16
CA LYS A 265 18.27 1.19 12.75
C LYS A 265 17.22 1.73 11.78
N ASN A 266 17.52 2.85 11.13
CA ASN A 266 16.61 3.46 10.15
C ASN A 266 16.43 2.60 8.91
N LEU A 267 17.48 1.92 8.43
CA LEU A 267 17.39 1.01 7.29
C LEU A 267 16.52 -0.22 7.58
N VAL A 268 16.70 -0.85 8.74
CA VAL A 268 15.86 -1.99 9.15
C VAL A 268 14.40 -1.54 9.27
N LYS A 269 14.13 -0.39 9.90
CA LYS A 269 12.77 0.18 10.03
C LYS A 269 12.17 0.58 8.68
N LYS A 270 12.97 0.98 7.71
CA LYS A 270 12.50 1.34 6.37
C LYS A 270 12.07 0.10 5.57
N TYR A 271 12.92 -0.93 5.53
CA TYR A 271 12.75 -2.04 4.60
C TYR A 271 12.14 -3.31 5.19
N SER A 272 12.39 -3.57 6.47
CA SER A 272 12.20 -4.89 7.07
C SER A 272 11.34 -4.86 8.34
N GLN A 273 10.55 -3.79 8.52
CA GLN A 273 9.71 -3.60 9.71
C GLN A 273 8.62 -4.66 9.89
N PHE A 274 8.23 -5.38 8.83
CA PHE A 274 7.14 -6.36 8.85
C PHE A 274 7.58 -7.77 8.47
N ILE A 275 8.89 -8.02 8.45
CA ILE A 275 9.43 -9.37 8.38
C ILE A 275 8.95 -10.15 9.61
N ASN A 276 8.55 -11.40 9.39
CA ASN A 276 7.84 -12.20 10.40
C ASN A 276 8.72 -12.61 11.60
N PHE A 277 10.05 -12.60 11.41
CA PHE A 277 11.01 -13.04 12.42
C PHE A 277 11.63 -11.85 13.16
N PRO A 278 11.89 -11.97 14.47
CA PRO A 278 12.56 -10.92 15.25
C PRO A 278 13.92 -10.52 14.67
N ILE A 279 14.10 -9.22 14.44
CA ILE A 279 15.35 -8.61 13.99
C ILE A 279 15.91 -7.78 15.14
N TYR A 280 17.10 -8.13 15.59
CA TYR A 280 17.80 -7.42 16.65
C TYR A 280 19.00 -6.66 16.12
N VAL A 281 19.24 -5.45 16.65
CA VAL A 281 20.44 -4.66 16.39
C VAL A 281 21.21 -4.48 17.69
N TRP A 282 22.49 -4.84 17.69
CA TRP A 282 23.38 -4.63 18.83
C TRP A 282 23.55 -3.13 19.10
N SER A 283 22.92 -2.63 20.16
CA SER A 283 22.77 -1.19 20.42
C SER A 283 23.21 -0.84 21.83
N SER A 284 23.72 0.38 22.00
CA SER A 284 24.05 0.94 23.30
C SER A 284 22.87 1.71 23.90
N LYS A 285 22.67 1.57 25.21
CA LYS A 285 21.76 2.39 26.03
C LYS A 285 22.54 2.94 27.22
N THR A 286 22.32 4.21 27.55
CA THR A 286 22.87 4.83 28.75
C THR A 286 21.94 4.50 29.91
N GLU A 287 22.38 3.67 30.84
CA GLU A 287 21.65 3.36 32.07
C GLU A 287 22.33 4.05 33.25
N THR A 288 21.53 4.65 34.13
CA THR A 288 22.03 5.24 35.37
C THR A 288 22.12 4.14 36.42
N VAL A 289 23.34 3.69 36.71
CA VAL A 289 23.60 2.66 37.73
C VAL A 289 24.00 3.35 39.03
N GLU A 290 23.39 2.93 40.14
CA GLU A 290 23.77 3.38 41.48
C GLU A 290 24.96 2.55 41.97
N GLU A 291 26.15 3.15 41.98
CA GLU A 291 27.37 2.54 42.53
C GLU A 291 27.60 3.02 43.97
N PRO A 292 28.07 2.14 44.88
CA PRO A 292 28.46 2.57 46.22
C PRO A 292 29.64 3.56 46.13
N MET A 293 29.50 4.72 46.76
CA MET A 293 30.59 5.71 46.82
C MET A 293 31.81 5.16 47.55
N GLU A 294 33.01 5.45 47.03
CA GLU A 294 34.26 5.21 47.75
C GLU A 294 34.28 6.02 49.07
N GLU A 295 34.82 5.43 50.14
CA GLU A 295 34.79 6.03 51.50
C GLU A 295 35.37 7.46 51.56
N GLU A 296 36.32 7.80 50.68
CA GLU A 296 36.89 9.16 50.60
C GLU A 296 35.95 10.21 49.97
N GLU A 297 35.07 9.81 49.05
CA GLU A 297 34.04 10.72 48.49
C GLU A 297 32.86 10.86 49.46
N ALA A 298 32.48 9.79 50.16
CA ALA A 298 31.46 9.83 51.21
C ALA A 298 31.86 10.75 52.38
N ALA A 299 33.14 10.75 52.76
CA ALA A 299 33.67 11.62 53.81
C ALA A 299 33.78 13.11 53.40
N LYS A 300 33.79 13.42 52.10
CA LYS A 300 33.77 14.81 51.60
C LYS A 300 32.36 15.39 51.59
N GLU A 301 31.36 14.61 51.19
CA GLU A 301 29.95 15.04 51.29
C GLU A 301 29.50 15.19 52.75
N GLU A 302 29.91 14.30 53.67
CA GLU A 302 29.63 14.46 55.10
C GLU A 302 30.25 15.75 55.68
N LYS A 303 31.38 16.24 55.13
CA LYS A 303 31.99 17.51 55.54
C LYS A 303 31.25 18.74 55.01
N GLU A 304 30.71 18.68 53.78
CA GLU A 304 29.92 19.78 53.21
C GLU A 304 28.53 19.89 53.84
N GLU A 305 27.89 18.79 54.27
CA GLU A 305 26.61 18.83 55.01
C GLU A 305 26.77 19.30 56.47
N SER A 306 27.97 19.23 57.05
CA SER A 306 28.21 19.57 58.47
C SER A 306 28.48 21.07 58.76
N ASP A 307 28.61 21.91 57.74
CA ASP A 307 28.95 23.33 57.90
C ASP A 307 27.71 24.25 58.03
N ASP A 308 26.48 23.71 57.90
CA ASP A 308 25.23 24.43 58.16
C ASP A 308 24.40 23.78 59.30
N GLU A 309 24.48 24.44 60.46
CA GLU A 309 23.60 24.37 61.65
C GLU A 309 23.75 23.22 62.70
N ALA A 310 24.28 23.65 63.86
CA ALA A 310 23.84 23.41 65.25
C ALA A 310 23.28 22.02 65.70
N ALA A 311 24.04 21.43 66.62
CA ALA A 311 23.74 20.30 67.52
C ALA A 311 22.27 20.05 67.93
N VAL A 312 21.80 18.81 67.73
CA VAL A 312 20.86 18.06 68.59
C VAL A 312 21.22 16.56 68.56
N GLU A 313 21.11 15.90 69.71
CA GLU A 313 21.48 14.50 70.02
C GLU A 313 20.59 13.42 69.38
N GLU A 314 21.25 12.33 68.99
CA GLU A 314 20.89 10.88 68.89
C GLU A 314 19.49 10.43 68.42
N GLU A 315 19.47 9.70 67.28
CA GLU A 315 18.83 8.38 67.16
C GLU A 315 19.52 7.54 66.04
N GLU A 316 19.83 6.27 66.32
CA GLU A 316 20.49 5.32 65.42
C GLU A 316 19.57 4.93 64.24
N GLU A 317 19.81 5.46 63.04
CA GLU A 317 19.34 4.86 61.79
C GLU A 317 20.48 4.13 61.07
N GLU A 318 20.21 2.89 60.66
CA GLU A 318 21.12 2.03 59.88
C GLU A 318 21.71 2.78 58.68
N LYS A 319 23.04 2.99 58.68
CA LYS A 319 23.78 3.57 57.55
C LYS A 319 23.61 2.69 56.30
N LYS A 320 22.67 3.04 55.42
CA LYS A 320 22.67 2.60 54.02
C LYS A 320 23.86 3.26 53.30
N PRO A 321 24.66 2.51 52.53
CA PRO A 321 25.76 3.11 51.78
C PRO A 321 25.21 4.16 50.80
N LYS A 322 25.74 5.40 50.85
CA LYS A 322 25.42 6.46 49.88
C LYS A 322 25.85 5.98 48.48
N THR A 323 24.92 5.95 47.53
CA THR A 323 25.16 5.52 46.15
C THR A 323 25.26 6.74 45.22
N LYS A 324 26.25 6.73 44.32
CA LYS A 324 26.41 7.73 43.25
C LYS A 324 25.75 7.21 41.99
N LYS A 325 24.94 8.06 41.36
CA LYS A 325 24.34 7.79 40.04
C LYS A 325 25.41 7.96 38.97
N VAL A 326 25.92 6.86 38.44
CA VAL A 326 26.91 6.84 37.36
C VAL A 326 26.21 6.39 36.07
N GLU A 327 26.31 7.18 35.02
CA GLU A 327 25.84 6.81 33.69
C GLU A 327 26.80 5.77 33.08
N LYS A 328 26.31 4.55 32.84
CA LYS A 328 27.06 3.48 32.16
C LYS A 328 26.39 3.13 30.84
N THR A 329 27.21 3.01 29.80
CA THR A 329 26.76 2.53 28.48
C THR A 329 26.69 1.00 28.48
N VAL A 330 25.47 0.46 28.51
CA VAL A 330 25.22 -0.98 28.41
C VAL A 330 24.90 -1.31 26.95
N TRP A 331 25.46 -2.40 26.44
CA TRP A 331 25.18 -2.90 25.09
C TRP A 331 24.28 -4.12 25.16
N ASP A 332 23.19 -4.09 24.40
CA ASP A 332 22.22 -5.19 24.34
C ASP A 332 21.55 -5.28 22.96
N TRP A 333 20.87 -6.39 22.72
CA TRP A 333 20.09 -6.64 21.51
C TRP A 333 18.75 -5.88 21.55
N GLU A 334 18.63 -4.83 20.75
CA GLU A 334 17.38 -4.07 20.61
C GLU A 334 16.51 -4.65 19.49
N LEU A 335 15.25 -4.98 19.79
CA LEU A 335 14.27 -5.45 18.79
C LEU A 335 13.84 -4.29 17.88
N MET A 336 13.91 -4.51 16.56
CA MET A 336 13.67 -3.48 15.55
C MET A 336 12.28 -3.52 14.92
N ASN A 337 11.70 -4.71 14.76
CA ASN A 337 10.40 -4.95 14.11
C ASN A 337 9.34 -5.35 15.15
N ASP A 338 9.03 -4.41 16.03
CA ASP A 338 8.00 -4.53 17.07
C ASP A 338 6.57 -4.45 16.53
N ILE A 339 6.37 -3.82 15.37
CA ILE A 339 5.05 -3.63 14.76
C ILE A 339 4.57 -4.91 14.08
N LYS A 340 3.47 -5.49 14.59
CA LYS A 340 2.85 -6.68 14.00
C LYS A 340 2.08 -6.34 12.72
N PRO A 341 2.16 -7.18 11.66
CA PRO A 341 1.44 -6.97 10.41
C PRO A 341 -0.05 -7.33 10.53
N ILE A 342 -0.85 -6.42 11.10
CA ILE A 342 -2.27 -6.66 11.41
C ILE A 342 -3.16 -6.93 10.18
N TRP A 343 -2.74 -6.53 8.96
CA TRP A 343 -3.47 -6.82 7.73
C TRP A 343 -3.39 -8.28 7.29
N GLN A 344 -2.48 -9.07 7.87
CA GLN A 344 -2.36 -10.49 7.55
C GLN A 344 -3.44 -11.31 8.27
N ARG A 345 -3.94 -10.83 9.41
CA ARG A 345 -5.03 -11.42 10.17
C ARG A 345 -6.39 -11.10 9.55
N PRO A 346 -7.39 -11.99 9.64
CA PRO A 346 -8.76 -11.67 9.27
C PRO A 346 -9.28 -10.45 10.03
N SER A 347 -10.02 -9.56 9.35
CA SER A 347 -10.50 -8.31 9.95
C SER A 347 -11.38 -8.48 11.20
N LYS A 348 -11.98 -9.66 11.38
CA LYS A 348 -12.81 -10.02 12.54
C LYS A 348 -12.01 -10.39 13.79
N GLU A 349 -10.72 -10.72 13.62
CA GLU A 349 -9.84 -11.11 14.73
C GLU A 349 -9.03 -9.93 15.27
N VAL A 350 -9.08 -8.78 14.60
CA VAL A 350 -8.29 -7.59 14.96
C VAL A 350 -9.19 -6.60 15.68
N GLU A 351 -8.84 -6.28 16.92
CA GLU A 351 -9.58 -5.35 17.75
C GLU A 351 -9.34 -3.89 17.33
N GLU A 352 -10.26 -2.98 17.69
CA GLU A 352 -10.16 -1.56 17.32
C GLU A 352 -8.88 -0.90 17.86
N ASP A 353 -8.48 -1.25 19.08
CA ASP A 353 -7.27 -0.71 19.71
C ASP A 353 -5.99 -1.16 19.01
N GLU A 354 -5.98 -2.34 18.39
CA GLU A 354 -4.86 -2.80 17.56
C GLU A 354 -4.71 -1.93 16.31
N TYR A 355 -5.82 -1.51 15.67
CA TYR A 355 -5.76 -0.59 14.53
C TYR A 355 -5.24 0.79 14.94
N LYS A 356 -5.66 1.31 16.10
CA LYS A 356 -5.20 2.59 16.63
C LYS A 356 -3.71 2.56 16.97
N ALA A 357 -3.27 1.53 17.69
CA ALA A 357 -1.86 1.33 18.01
C ALA A 357 -1.00 1.19 16.75
N PHE A 358 -1.48 0.41 15.77
CA PHE A 358 -0.82 0.28 14.47
C PHE A 358 -0.75 1.62 13.72
N TYR A 359 -1.82 2.40 13.69
CA TYR A 359 -1.83 3.71 13.04
C TYR A 359 -0.77 4.64 13.66
N LYS A 360 -0.71 4.73 14.99
CA LYS A 360 0.24 5.60 15.70
C LYS A 360 1.68 5.20 15.43
N SER A 361 2.00 3.91 15.52
CA SER A 361 3.36 3.41 15.28
C SER A 361 3.78 3.57 13.81
N PHE A 362 2.89 3.20 12.88
CA PHE A 362 3.16 3.27 11.44
C PHE A 362 3.30 4.70 10.93
N SER A 363 2.40 5.59 11.34
CA SER A 363 2.32 6.96 10.83
C SER A 363 3.09 7.99 11.67
N LYS A 364 3.67 7.56 12.80
CA LYS A 364 4.38 8.40 13.78
C LYS A 364 3.51 9.54 14.32
N GLU A 365 2.23 9.27 14.51
CA GLU A 365 1.24 10.22 15.05
C GLU A 365 0.92 9.86 16.51
N SER A 366 0.60 10.86 17.32
CA SER A 366 0.12 10.66 18.70
C SER A 366 -1.37 10.32 18.75
N ASP A 367 -2.13 10.88 17.81
CA ASP A 367 -3.59 10.87 17.83
C ASP A 367 -4.15 9.62 17.15
N ASP A 368 -5.34 9.21 17.58
CA ASP A 368 -6.07 8.12 16.94
C ASP A 368 -6.51 8.52 15.52
N PRO A 369 -6.65 7.56 14.59
CA PRO A 369 -7.22 7.84 13.29
C PRO A 369 -8.72 8.16 13.39
N MET A 370 -9.21 9.04 12.52
CA MET A 370 -10.63 9.40 12.47
C MET A 370 -11.49 8.21 12.03
N ALA A 371 -10.99 7.45 11.07
CA ALA A 371 -11.62 6.26 10.51
C ALA A 371 -10.55 5.36 9.90
N TYR A 372 -10.86 4.06 9.79
CA TYR A 372 -10.03 3.09 9.10
C TYR A 372 -10.89 2.12 8.28
N ILE A 373 -10.27 1.46 7.31
CA ILE A 373 -10.87 0.37 6.56
C ILE A 373 -9.83 -0.72 6.31
N HIS A 374 -10.17 -1.94 6.71
CA HIS A 374 -9.38 -3.15 6.41
C HIS A 374 -10.14 -3.98 5.37
N PHE A 375 -9.50 -4.28 4.25
CA PHE A 375 -10.09 -5.12 3.22
C PHE A 375 -9.06 -5.96 2.47
N THR A 376 -9.54 -7.08 1.94
CA THR A 376 -8.84 -7.87 0.92
C THR A 376 -9.47 -7.60 -0.43
N ALA A 377 -8.62 -7.40 -1.43
CA ALA A 377 -8.99 -7.23 -2.82
C ALA A 377 -8.60 -8.49 -3.59
N GLU A 378 -9.54 -9.08 -4.32
CA GLU A 378 -9.34 -10.30 -5.13
C GLU A 378 -9.63 -10.03 -6.62
N GLY A 379 -9.19 -10.91 -7.52
CA GLY A 379 -9.40 -10.81 -8.98
C GLY A 379 -8.08 -10.70 -9.75
N GLU A 380 -7.96 -9.73 -10.67
CA GLU A 380 -6.73 -9.54 -11.48
C GLU A 380 -5.48 -9.23 -10.64
N VAL A 381 -5.66 -8.60 -9.48
CA VAL A 381 -4.61 -8.38 -8.47
C VAL A 381 -5.18 -8.72 -7.11
N THR A 382 -4.43 -9.56 -6.38
CA THR A 382 -4.75 -9.94 -5.01
C THR A 382 -3.88 -9.18 -4.03
N PHE A 383 -4.50 -8.45 -3.11
CA PHE A 383 -3.77 -7.72 -2.07
C PHE A 383 -4.62 -7.49 -0.83
N LYS A 384 -3.97 -7.35 0.32
CA LYS A 384 -4.56 -6.95 1.59
C LYS A 384 -4.16 -5.51 1.86
N SER A 385 -5.08 -4.71 2.39
CA SER A 385 -4.80 -3.30 2.66
C SER A 385 -5.56 -2.80 3.87
N ILE A 386 -4.90 -1.91 4.61
CA ILE A 386 -5.52 -1.09 5.64
C ILE A 386 -5.27 0.37 5.29
N LEU A 387 -6.34 1.15 5.20
CA LEU A 387 -6.29 2.59 4.95
C LEU A 387 -6.87 3.34 6.15
N PHE A 388 -6.35 4.53 6.38
CA PHE A 388 -6.68 5.40 7.50
C PHE A 388 -6.96 6.82 7.02
N VAL A 389 -7.93 7.47 7.67
CA VAL A 389 -8.14 8.91 7.62
C VAL A 389 -7.56 9.50 8.90
N PRO A 390 -6.56 10.40 8.83
CA PRO A 390 -6.07 11.14 10.00
C PRO A 390 -7.16 11.97 10.67
N THR A 391 -7.02 12.22 11.97
CA THR A 391 -7.94 13.11 12.71
C THR A 391 -7.78 14.57 12.31
N SER A 392 -6.54 15.00 12.03
CA SER A 392 -6.23 16.36 11.57
C SER A 392 -5.46 16.33 10.26
N ALA A 393 -5.66 17.35 9.43
CA ALA A 393 -4.92 17.51 8.19
C ALA A 393 -3.41 17.67 8.48
N PRO A 394 -2.54 16.90 7.79
CA PRO A 394 -1.10 17.05 7.95
C PRO A 394 -0.64 18.48 7.63
N ARG A 395 0.37 18.96 8.37
CA ARG A 395 0.97 20.27 8.09
C ARG A 395 1.52 20.30 6.66
N GLY A 396 1.13 21.32 5.89
CA GLY A 396 1.55 21.48 4.51
C GLY A 396 0.93 20.47 3.53
N LEU A 397 -0.33 20.05 3.78
CA LEU A 397 -1.09 19.15 2.90
C LEU A 397 -1.25 19.69 1.46
N PHE A 398 -1.36 21.01 1.32
CA PHE A 398 -1.52 21.70 0.03
C PHE A 398 -0.25 22.42 -0.45
N ASP A 399 0.84 22.33 0.32
CA ASP A 399 2.13 22.88 -0.10
C ASP A 399 2.61 22.10 -1.32
N GLU A 400 2.90 22.80 -2.42
CA GLU A 400 3.31 22.18 -3.69
C GLU A 400 2.30 21.12 -4.17
N TYR A 401 1.00 21.43 -4.06
CA TYR A 401 -0.08 20.51 -4.41
C TYR A 401 0.12 19.91 -5.81
N GLY A 402 0.27 18.58 -5.83
CA GLY A 402 0.42 17.80 -7.05
C GLY A 402 1.85 17.58 -7.54
N SER A 403 2.87 18.23 -6.96
CA SER A 403 4.28 17.91 -7.18
C SER A 403 4.93 17.25 -5.97
N LYS A 404 4.51 17.60 -4.75
CA LYS A 404 4.98 16.94 -3.52
C LYS A 404 4.52 15.48 -3.48
N LYS A 405 5.49 14.56 -3.36
CA LYS A 405 5.21 13.13 -3.18
C LYS A 405 4.78 12.87 -1.74
N SER A 406 3.61 12.29 -1.55
CA SER A 406 3.14 11.82 -0.25
C SER A 406 3.65 10.40 0.00
N ASP A 407 4.30 10.18 1.13
CA ASP A 407 4.85 8.89 1.61
C ASP A 407 3.89 8.16 2.58
N TYR A 408 2.64 8.61 2.64
CA TYR A 408 1.63 8.18 3.61
C TYR A 408 1.10 6.77 3.41
N ILE A 409 1.09 6.30 2.16
CA ILE A 409 0.76 4.92 1.86
C ILE A 409 2.06 4.23 1.46
N LYS A 410 2.24 2.99 1.88
CA LYS A 410 3.43 2.20 1.58
C LYS A 410 3.03 0.88 0.93
N LEU A 411 3.69 0.55 -0.18
CA LEU A 411 3.50 -0.71 -0.91
C LEU A 411 4.51 -1.74 -0.43
N TYR A 412 3.99 -2.88 -0.02
CA TYR A 412 4.74 -4.06 0.36
C TYR A 412 4.45 -5.19 -0.61
N VAL A 413 5.46 -6.02 -0.83
CA VAL A 413 5.29 -7.31 -1.48
C VAL A 413 5.91 -8.36 -0.59
N ARG A 414 5.09 -9.34 -0.16
CA ARG A 414 5.47 -10.35 0.84
C ARG A 414 6.05 -9.68 2.10
N ARG A 415 5.39 -8.62 2.58
CA ARG A 415 5.78 -7.82 3.76
C ARG A 415 7.11 -7.06 3.63
N VAL A 416 7.77 -7.09 2.47
CA VAL A 416 8.97 -6.30 2.18
C VAL A 416 8.58 -4.98 1.56
N PHE A 417 9.11 -3.88 2.08
CA PHE A 417 8.85 -2.54 1.53
C PHE A 417 9.42 -2.42 0.11
N ILE A 418 8.59 -1.96 -0.83
CA ILE A 418 8.97 -1.74 -2.23
C ILE A 418 9.08 -0.25 -2.54
N THR A 419 7.98 0.49 -2.32
CA THR A 419 7.91 1.90 -2.69
C THR A 419 6.82 2.64 -1.91
N ASP A 420 7.05 3.93 -1.73
CA ASP A 420 6.12 4.96 -1.25
C ASP A 420 5.78 5.98 -2.34
N ASP A 421 6.16 5.72 -3.61
CA ASP A 421 5.80 6.59 -4.74
C ASP A 421 4.35 6.36 -5.17
N PHE A 422 3.43 7.08 -4.53
CA PHE A 422 1.99 6.87 -4.65
C PHE A 422 1.28 7.69 -5.73
N HIS A 423 1.99 8.47 -6.55
CA HIS A 423 1.36 9.29 -7.61
C HIS A 423 0.46 8.47 -8.55
N ASP A 424 0.84 7.22 -8.80
CA ASP A 424 0.07 6.32 -9.68
C ASP A 424 -0.98 5.48 -8.94
N MET A 425 -0.87 5.36 -7.61
CA MET A 425 -1.70 4.48 -6.76
C MET A 425 -2.84 5.20 -6.03
N MET A 426 -2.73 6.51 -5.78
CA MET A 426 -3.77 7.31 -5.14
C MET A 426 -3.88 8.67 -5.84
N PRO A 427 -5.09 9.19 -6.14
CA PRO A 427 -5.23 10.50 -6.75
C PRO A 427 -4.86 11.62 -5.78
N LYS A 428 -4.48 12.78 -6.32
CA LYS A 428 -3.97 13.94 -5.59
C LYS A 428 -4.93 14.43 -4.50
N TYR A 429 -6.24 14.42 -4.78
CA TYR A 429 -7.25 14.82 -3.80
C TYR A 429 -7.34 13.89 -2.58
N LEU A 430 -6.79 12.67 -2.62
CA LEU A 430 -6.73 11.73 -1.49
C LEU A 430 -5.32 11.64 -0.86
N ASN A 431 -4.47 12.64 -1.08
CA ASN A 431 -3.09 12.70 -0.57
C ASN A 431 -2.97 12.83 0.96
N PHE A 432 -4.08 12.80 1.72
CA PHE A 432 -4.11 12.75 3.18
C PHE A 432 -4.29 11.33 3.72
N VAL A 433 -4.69 10.37 2.87
CA VAL A 433 -4.95 8.99 3.28
C VAL A 433 -3.63 8.31 3.61
N LYS A 434 -3.55 7.70 4.79
CA LYS A 434 -2.39 6.92 5.22
C LYS A 434 -2.71 5.42 5.16
N GLY A 435 -1.72 4.55 5.01
CA GLY A 435 -1.95 3.12 5.12
C GLY A 435 -0.92 2.21 4.48
N VAL A 436 -1.28 0.94 4.37
CA VAL A 436 -0.44 -0.11 3.82
C VAL A 436 -1.19 -0.89 2.74
N VAL A 437 -0.46 -1.30 1.72
CA VAL A 437 -0.92 -2.20 0.67
C VAL A 437 0.11 -3.32 0.60
N ASP A 438 -0.30 -4.56 0.86
CA ASP A 438 0.58 -5.73 0.82
C ASP A 438 0.02 -6.80 -0.11
N SER A 439 0.89 -7.40 -0.91
CA SER A 439 0.51 -8.40 -1.91
C SER A 439 1.59 -9.47 -2.03
N ASP A 440 1.18 -10.71 -2.30
CA ASP A 440 2.11 -11.84 -2.42
C ASP A 440 2.50 -12.15 -3.88
N ASP A 441 1.74 -11.62 -4.84
CA ASP A 441 1.75 -12.01 -6.26
C ASP A 441 2.14 -10.89 -7.24
N LEU A 442 2.54 -9.72 -6.75
CA LEU A 442 2.95 -8.62 -7.63
C LEU A 442 4.29 -8.89 -8.33
N PRO A 443 4.36 -8.78 -9.67
CA PRO A 443 5.60 -8.95 -10.42
C PRO A 443 6.54 -7.76 -10.18
N LEU A 444 7.61 -8.02 -9.44
CA LEU A 444 8.65 -7.04 -9.15
C LEU A 444 9.68 -6.97 -10.28
N ASN A 445 10.28 -5.80 -10.44
CA ASN A 445 11.50 -5.70 -11.23
C ASN A 445 12.69 -6.35 -10.48
N VAL A 446 13.83 -6.52 -11.16
CA VAL A 446 15.01 -7.17 -10.57
C VAL A 446 15.59 -6.38 -9.39
N SER A 447 15.47 -5.04 -9.41
CA SER A 447 15.90 -4.18 -8.28
C SER A 447 14.98 -4.30 -7.05
N ARG A 448 13.77 -4.86 -7.18
CA ARG A 448 12.67 -4.85 -6.20
C ARG A 448 12.32 -3.45 -5.67
N GLU A 449 12.53 -2.41 -6.45
CA GLU A 449 12.18 -1.01 -6.11
C GLU A 449 10.95 -0.52 -6.88
N THR A 450 10.64 -1.11 -8.04
CA THR A 450 9.43 -0.79 -8.81
C THR A 450 8.75 -2.05 -9.33
N LEU A 451 7.45 -1.94 -9.64
CA LEU A 451 6.70 -3.02 -10.27
C LEU A 451 7.06 -3.12 -11.76
N GLN A 452 7.12 -4.34 -12.28
CA GLN A 452 7.40 -4.59 -13.70
C GLN A 452 6.23 -4.16 -14.60
N GLN A 453 4.98 -4.32 -14.12
CA GLN A 453 3.77 -4.03 -14.89
C GLN A 453 3.01 -2.83 -14.34
N HIS A 454 3.16 -1.66 -14.97
CA HIS A 454 2.45 -0.43 -14.59
C HIS A 454 0.91 -0.52 -14.68
N LYS A 455 0.36 -1.47 -15.46
CA LYS A 455 -1.10 -1.65 -15.56
C LYS A 455 -1.74 -2.07 -14.23
N LEU A 456 -1.05 -2.86 -13.41
CA LEU A 456 -1.57 -3.38 -12.15
C LEU A 456 -1.77 -2.26 -11.13
N LEU A 457 -0.90 -1.23 -11.13
CA LEU A 457 -1.04 -0.04 -10.28
C LEU A 457 -2.38 0.69 -10.53
N LYS A 458 -2.84 0.76 -11.78
CA LYS A 458 -4.13 1.39 -12.11
C LYS A 458 -5.31 0.60 -11.54
N VAL A 459 -5.21 -0.73 -11.51
CA VAL A 459 -6.24 -1.62 -10.93
C VAL A 459 -6.26 -1.48 -9.42
N ILE A 460 -5.09 -1.50 -8.78
CA ILE A 460 -4.92 -1.23 -7.35
C ILE A 460 -5.54 0.12 -6.98
N ARG A 461 -5.18 1.20 -7.70
CA ARG A 461 -5.73 2.54 -7.50
C ARG A 461 -7.24 2.56 -7.52
N LYS A 462 -7.88 1.96 -8.53
CA LYS A 462 -9.34 1.92 -8.64
C LYS A 462 -9.98 1.27 -7.41
N LYS A 463 -9.41 0.17 -6.91
CA LYS A 463 -9.90 -0.53 -5.71
C LYS A 463 -9.66 0.32 -4.45
N LEU A 464 -8.47 0.90 -4.29
CA LEU A 464 -8.14 1.78 -3.16
C LEU A 464 -9.09 2.99 -3.10
N VAL A 465 -9.23 3.74 -4.18
CA VAL A 465 -10.14 4.91 -4.26
C VAL A 465 -11.57 4.52 -3.90
N ARG A 466 -12.08 3.43 -4.47
CA ARG A 466 -13.44 2.96 -4.16
C ARG A 466 -13.61 2.68 -2.66
N LYS A 467 -12.65 1.97 -2.05
CA LYS A 467 -12.69 1.61 -0.62
C LYS A 467 -12.50 2.83 0.28
N THR A 468 -11.67 3.79 -0.10
CA THR A 468 -11.54 5.08 0.59
C THR A 468 -12.85 5.85 0.59
N LEU A 469 -13.52 5.96 -0.57
CA LEU A 469 -14.82 6.67 -0.63
C LEU A 469 -15.93 5.91 0.12
N ASP A 470 -15.90 4.57 0.12
CA ASP A 470 -16.79 3.76 0.97
C ASP A 470 -16.53 4.00 2.47
N MET A 471 -15.26 4.10 2.88
CA MET A 471 -14.85 4.41 4.25
C MET A 471 -15.34 5.79 4.67
N ILE A 472 -15.07 6.83 3.86
CA ILE A 472 -15.48 8.21 4.15
C ILE A 472 -17.01 8.31 4.25
N LYS A 473 -17.75 7.62 3.38
CA LYS A 473 -19.21 7.57 3.41
C LYS A 473 -19.78 6.92 4.68
N LYS A 474 -19.04 6.02 5.33
CA LYS A 474 -19.47 5.32 6.55
C LYS A 474 -19.22 6.12 7.83
N ILE A 475 -18.51 7.24 7.76
CA ILE A 475 -18.33 8.14 8.90
C ILE A 475 -19.72 8.67 9.29
N ALA A 476 -20.05 8.60 10.58
CA ALA A 476 -21.33 9.11 11.10
C ALA A 476 -21.51 10.59 10.77
N ASP A 477 -22.73 11.01 10.43
CA ASP A 477 -22.99 12.36 9.90
C ASP A 477 -22.50 13.48 10.83
N ASP A 478 -22.70 13.36 12.15
CA ASP A 478 -22.22 14.35 13.12
C ASP A 478 -20.69 14.49 13.08
N LYS A 479 -19.97 13.35 13.15
CA LYS A 479 -18.50 13.31 13.05
C LYS A 479 -18.02 13.78 11.67
N TYR A 480 -18.77 13.47 10.63
CA TYR A 480 -18.45 13.89 9.27
C TYR A 480 -18.48 15.41 9.15
N ASN A 481 -19.55 16.03 9.65
CA ASN A 481 -19.75 17.47 9.55
C ASN A 481 -18.81 18.25 10.48
N ASP A 482 -18.66 17.78 11.73
CA ASP A 482 -17.96 18.53 12.78
C ASP A 482 -16.44 18.38 12.74
N THR A 483 -15.92 17.27 12.22
CA THR A 483 -14.48 17.03 12.16
C THR A 483 -14.00 16.80 10.72
N PHE A 484 -14.52 15.77 10.02
CA PHE A 484 -13.96 15.39 8.71
C PHE A 484 -14.03 16.53 7.68
N TRP A 485 -15.19 17.18 7.57
CA TRP A 485 -15.42 18.21 6.57
C TRP A 485 -14.56 19.46 6.79
N LYS A 486 -14.26 19.79 8.06
CA LYS A 486 -13.40 20.94 8.39
C LYS A 486 -11.95 20.70 7.97
N GLU A 487 -11.47 19.47 8.13
CA GLU A 487 -10.08 19.11 7.81
C GLU A 487 -9.88 18.80 6.31
N PHE A 488 -10.83 18.09 5.69
CA PHE A 488 -10.67 17.52 4.35
C PHE A 488 -11.75 17.94 3.34
N GLY A 489 -12.59 18.94 3.66
CA GLY A 489 -13.63 19.44 2.75
C GLY A 489 -13.06 19.92 1.41
N THR A 490 -11.95 20.65 1.43
CA THR A 490 -11.22 21.11 0.24
C THR A 490 -10.77 19.94 -0.62
N ASN A 491 -10.25 18.86 -0.02
CA ASN A 491 -9.86 17.65 -0.73
C ASN A 491 -11.04 17.02 -1.48
N ILE A 492 -12.22 16.91 -0.85
CA ILE A 492 -13.41 16.37 -1.52
C ILE A 492 -13.82 17.25 -2.70
N LYS A 493 -13.78 18.58 -2.54
CA LYS A 493 -14.09 19.54 -3.61
C LYS A 493 -13.13 19.42 -4.79
N LEU A 494 -11.83 19.30 -4.53
CA LEU A 494 -10.82 19.02 -5.58
C LEU A 494 -11.09 17.69 -6.29
N GLY A 495 -11.49 16.65 -5.55
CA GLY A 495 -11.88 15.38 -6.13
C GLY A 495 -13.05 15.50 -7.12
N VAL A 496 -14.06 16.33 -6.84
CA VAL A 496 -15.18 16.58 -7.76
C VAL A 496 -14.70 17.18 -9.08
N ILE A 497 -13.70 18.06 -9.02
CA ILE A 497 -13.11 18.72 -10.18
C ILE A 497 -12.27 17.73 -10.98
N GLU A 498 -11.36 17.02 -10.32
CA GLU A 498 -10.33 16.17 -10.94
C GLU A 498 -10.84 14.77 -11.36
N ASP A 499 -11.64 14.10 -10.52
CA ASP A 499 -12.03 12.70 -10.70
C ASP A 499 -13.43 12.56 -11.30
N HIS A 500 -13.49 12.68 -12.62
CA HIS A 500 -14.72 12.51 -13.41
C HIS A 500 -15.42 11.17 -13.16
N SER A 501 -14.66 10.10 -12.90
CA SER A 501 -15.21 8.75 -12.75
C SER A 501 -15.92 8.53 -11.42
N ASN A 502 -15.49 9.24 -10.37
CA ASN A 502 -16.09 9.17 -9.05
C ASN A 502 -16.91 10.43 -8.69
N ARG A 503 -17.06 11.38 -9.60
CA ARG A 503 -17.76 12.66 -9.39
C ARG A 503 -19.13 12.51 -8.73
N THR A 504 -19.97 11.61 -9.22
CA THR A 504 -21.32 11.39 -8.65
C THR A 504 -21.26 10.90 -7.20
N ARG A 505 -20.27 10.06 -6.86
CA ARG A 505 -20.07 9.54 -5.51
C ARG A 505 -19.50 10.60 -4.57
N LEU A 506 -18.55 11.39 -5.06
CA LEU A 506 -17.97 12.53 -4.34
C LEU A 506 -18.99 13.64 -4.10
N ALA A 507 -19.90 13.89 -5.04
CA ALA A 507 -20.94 14.91 -4.89
C ALA A 507 -21.84 14.64 -3.67
N LYS A 508 -22.10 13.37 -3.32
CA LYS A 508 -22.88 12.98 -2.13
C LYS A 508 -22.14 13.25 -0.81
N LEU A 509 -20.82 13.40 -0.88
CA LEU A 509 -19.97 13.74 0.27
C LEU A 509 -19.86 15.26 0.47
N LEU A 510 -20.33 16.08 -0.47
CA LEU A 510 -20.27 17.53 -0.33
C LEU A 510 -21.16 18.01 0.82
N ARG A 511 -20.67 19.03 1.53
CA ARG A 511 -21.44 19.79 2.52
C ARG A 511 -21.28 21.28 2.26
N PHE A 512 -22.36 22.02 2.38
CA PHE A 512 -22.34 23.46 2.20
C PHE A 512 -23.19 24.15 3.25
N GLN A 513 -22.88 25.42 3.50
CA GLN A 513 -23.79 26.27 4.24
C GLN A 513 -25.04 26.56 3.42
N SER A 514 -26.18 26.77 4.07
CA SER A 514 -27.46 27.01 3.40
C SER A 514 -28.30 28.03 4.16
N SER A 515 -29.26 28.65 3.47
CA SER A 515 -30.26 29.53 4.07
C SER A 515 -31.23 28.83 5.02
N HIS A 516 -31.22 27.49 5.06
CA HIS A 516 -32.06 26.71 5.97
C HIS A 516 -31.60 26.82 7.44
N HIS A 517 -30.28 26.95 7.68
CA HIS A 517 -29.72 27.09 9.03
C HIS A 517 -28.66 28.21 9.10
N PRO A 518 -28.56 28.95 10.22
CA PRO A 518 -27.57 30.01 10.36
C PRO A 518 -26.12 29.52 10.27
N THR A 519 -25.81 28.37 10.84
CA THR A 519 -24.42 27.88 11.01
C THR A 519 -24.17 26.51 10.40
N ASP A 520 -25.20 25.68 10.29
CA ASP A 520 -25.02 24.25 10.06
C ASP A 520 -24.85 24.02 8.58
N ILE A 521 -24.03 23.01 8.27
CA ILE A 521 -23.81 22.58 6.91
C ILE A 521 -24.82 21.49 6.54
N THR A 522 -25.26 21.49 5.28
CA THR A 522 -26.20 20.52 4.72
C THR A 522 -25.55 19.76 3.58
N SER A 523 -25.96 18.50 3.37
CA SER A 523 -25.65 17.76 2.16
C SER A 523 -26.54 18.21 0.98
N LEU A 524 -26.13 17.83 -0.24
CA LEU A 524 -26.96 18.04 -1.43
C LEU A 524 -28.22 17.14 -1.42
N ASP A 525 -28.13 15.92 -0.90
CA ASP A 525 -29.29 15.03 -0.73
C ASP A 525 -30.35 15.70 0.16
N GLN A 526 -29.92 16.24 1.31
CA GLN A 526 -30.76 16.98 2.27
C GLN A 526 -31.39 18.24 1.65
N TYR A 527 -30.65 18.97 0.81
CA TYR A 527 -31.22 20.09 0.06
C TYR A 527 -32.33 19.61 -0.88
N VAL A 528 -32.09 18.53 -1.63
CA VAL A 528 -33.05 17.98 -2.60
C VAL A 528 -34.33 17.49 -1.91
N GLU A 529 -34.21 16.88 -0.73
CA GLU A 529 -35.36 16.45 0.09
C GLU A 529 -36.25 17.62 0.52
N ARG A 530 -35.66 18.81 0.72
CA ARG A 530 -36.38 20.04 1.11
C ARG A 530 -36.78 20.92 -0.07
N MET A 531 -36.52 20.50 -1.32
CA MET A 531 -36.91 21.26 -2.50
C MET A 531 -38.43 21.39 -2.59
N LYS A 532 -38.88 22.55 -3.07
CA LYS A 532 -40.31 22.79 -3.30
C LYS A 532 -40.84 21.94 -4.45
N GLU A 533 -42.15 21.68 -4.41
CA GLU A 533 -42.85 21.10 -5.54
C GLU A 533 -42.65 21.98 -6.80
N LYS A 534 -42.30 21.36 -7.93
CA LYS A 534 -41.89 21.99 -9.20
C LYS A 534 -40.55 22.74 -9.20
N GLN A 535 -39.75 22.69 -8.13
CA GLN A 535 -38.39 23.19 -8.19
C GLN A 535 -37.49 22.23 -9.00
N ASP A 536 -36.87 22.73 -10.07
CA ASP A 536 -36.00 21.96 -10.96
C ASP A 536 -34.51 22.36 -10.86
N LYS A 537 -34.20 23.43 -10.11
CA LYS A 537 -32.84 23.95 -9.91
C LYS A 537 -32.41 23.97 -8.44
N ILE A 538 -31.12 23.70 -8.22
CA ILE A 538 -30.43 23.95 -6.95
C ILE A 538 -29.86 25.36 -7.00
N TYR A 539 -30.34 26.25 -6.14
CA TYR A 539 -29.94 27.65 -6.12
C TYR A 539 -28.73 27.83 -5.22
N PHE A 540 -27.73 28.57 -5.70
CA PHE A 540 -26.54 28.88 -4.91
C PHE A 540 -26.07 30.32 -5.13
N MET A 541 -25.40 30.87 -4.11
CA MET A 541 -24.72 32.16 -4.13
C MET A 541 -23.28 31.96 -3.67
N ALA A 542 -22.33 32.48 -4.44
CA ALA A 542 -20.93 32.54 -4.03
C ALA A 542 -20.59 33.94 -3.50
N GLY A 543 -19.85 34.00 -2.41
CA GLY A 543 -19.36 35.25 -1.81
C GLY A 543 -18.04 35.02 -1.08
N SER A 544 -17.35 36.11 -0.70
CA SER A 544 -16.09 36.01 0.05
C SER A 544 -16.31 35.58 1.51
N SER A 545 -17.54 35.70 2.00
CA SER A 545 -17.94 35.25 3.34
C SER A 545 -19.42 34.89 3.37
N ARG A 546 -19.82 34.12 4.40
CA ARG A 546 -21.23 33.79 4.65
C ARG A 546 -22.10 35.05 4.75
N LYS A 547 -21.65 36.04 5.51
CA LYS A 547 -22.38 37.30 5.73
C LYS A 547 -22.65 38.04 4.42
N GLU A 548 -21.67 38.11 3.53
CA GLU A 548 -21.85 38.72 2.22
C GLU A 548 -22.82 37.93 1.34
N ALA A 549 -22.71 36.60 1.33
CA ALA A 549 -23.55 35.74 0.51
C ALA A 549 -25.02 35.77 0.97
N GLU A 550 -25.27 35.82 2.28
CA GLU A 550 -26.63 35.82 2.84
C GLU A 550 -27.31 37.20 2.78
N SER A 551 -26.56 38.30 2.94
CA SER A 551 -27.08 39.66 2.79
C SER A 551 -27.09 40.14 1.34
N SER A 552 -26.77 39.26 0.39
CA SER A 552 -26.75 39.57 -1.03
C SER A 552 -28.14 39.94 -1.50
N PRO A 553 -28.30 41.02 -2.28
CA PRO A 553 -29.62 41.40 -2.77
C PRO A 553 -30.16 40.31 -3.73
N PHE A 554 -29.30 39.48 -4.33
CA PHE A 554 -29.68 38.42 -5.27
C PHE A 554 -30.48 37.29 -4.62
N VAL A 555 -30.38 37.11 -3.29
CA VAL A 555 -31.09 36.03 -2.58
C VAL A 555 -32.43 36.46 -2.00
N GLU A 556 -32.66 37.76 -1.79
CA GLU A 556 -33.83 38.26 -1.05
C GLU A 556 -35.17 37.72 -1.53
N ARG A 557 -35.41 37.77 -2.85
CA ARG A 557 -36.68 37.32 -3.42
C ARG A 557 -36.84 35.80 -3.36
N LEU A 558 -35.75 35.04 -3.46
CA LEU A 558 -35.77 33.58 -3.31
C LEU A 558 -36.14 33.22 -1.87
N LEU A 559 -35.48 33.85 -0.89
CA LEU A 559 -35.72 33.63 0.54
C LEU A 559 -37.13 34.04 0.95
N LYS A 560 -37.64 35.19 0.48
CA LYS A 560 -39.03 35.63 0.72
C LYS A 560 -40.06 34.69 0.08
N LYS A 561 -39.73 34.09 -1.06
CA LYS A 561 -40.53 33.01 -1.67
C LYS A 561 -40.29 31.66 -1.01
N GLY A 562 -39.43 31.56 0.00
CA GLY A 562 -39.10 30.36 0.77
C GLY A 562 -38.25 29.32 0.06
N TYR A 563 -37.56 29.68 -1.03
CA TYR A 563 -36.58 28.79 -1.67
C TYR A 563 -35.31 28.73 -0.83
N GLU A 564 -34.77 27.52 -0.66
CA GLU A 564 -33.46 27.32 -0.05
C GLU A 564 -32.35 27.79 -1.00
N VAL A 565 -31.30 28.40 -0.47
CA VAL A 565 -30.12 28.85 -1.22
C VAL A 565 -28.85 28.35 -0.54
N ILE A 566 -28.00 27.66 -1.30
CA ILE A 566 -26.68 27.24 -0.84
C ILE A 566 -25.71 28.43 -0.86
N TYR A 567 -24.94 28.61 0.20
CA TYR A 567 -23.89 29.62 0.31
C TYR A 567 -22.52 28.98 0.12
N LEU A 568 -21.81 29.45 -0.90
CA LEU A 568 -20.44 29.08 -1.22
C LEU A 568 -19.52 30.17 -0.69
N THR A 569 -18.59 29.80 0.18
CA THR A 569 -17.76 30.76 0.93
C THR A 569 -16.27 30.55 0.72
N GLU A 570 -15.87 29.50 0.03
CA GLU A 570 -14.48 29.22 -0.31
C GLU A 570 -14.22 29.41 -1.81
N PRO A 571 -13.03 29.88 -2.21
CA PRO A 571 -12.70 30.07 -3.62
C PRO A 571 -12.86 28.81 -4.48
N VAL A 572 -12.57 27.63 -3.93
CA VAL A 572 -12.68 26.34 -4.63
C VAL A 572 -14.13 25.94 -4.91
N ASP A 573 -15.09 26.47 -4.16
CA ASP A 573 -16.50 26.08 -4.25
C ASP A 573 -17.09 26.37 -5.64
N GLU A 574 -16.80 27.54 -6.22
CA GLU A 574 -17.34 27.89 -7.54
C GLU A 574 -16.82 26.95 -8.63
N TYR A 575 -15.53 26.59 -8.57
CA TYR A 575 -14.94 25.60 -9.48
C TYR A 575 -15.54 24.21 -9.26
N CYS A 576 -15.79 23.82 -8.01
CA CYS A 576 -16.43 22.55 -7.66
C CYS A 576 -17.84 22.44 -8.25
N ILE A 577 -18.67 23.48 -8.07
CA ILE A 577 -20.03 23.50 -8.63
C ILE A 577 -20.01 23.61 -10.16
N GLN A 578 -19.07 24.34 -10.74
CA GLN A 578 -18.92 24.41 -12.20
C GLN A 578 -18.55 23.05 -12.82
N ALA A 579 -17.74 22.24 -12.12
CA ALA A 579 -17.40 20.89 -12.54
C ALA A 579 -18.55 19.88 -12.38
N LEU A 580 -19.58 20.22 -11.58
CA LEU A 580 -20.72 19.37 -11.29
C LEU A 580 -21.97 19.82 -12.09
N PRO A 581 -22.27 19.18 -13.25
CA PRO A 581 -23.31 19.66 -14.15
C PRO A 581 -24.72 19.58 -13.54
N GLU A 582 -25.00 18.50 -12.81
CA GLU A 582 -26.26 18.25 -12.12
C GLU A 582 -26.06 17.29 -10.94
N PHE A 583 -27.02 17.29 -10.02
CA PHE A 583 -27.11 16.39 -8.88
C PHE A 583 -28.53 15.86 -8.79
N ASP A 584 -28.72 14.54 -8.77
CA ASP A 584 -30.04 13.88 -8.79
C ASP A 584 -31.01 14.46 -9.84
N GLY A 585 -30.49 14.74 -11.04
CA GLY A 585 -31.23 15.30 -12.18
C GLY A 585 -31.58 16.79 -12.04
N LYS A 586 -31.12 17.47 -10.99
CA LYS A 586 -31.31 18.91 -10.76
C LYS A 586 -30.06 19.68 -11.15
N ARG A 587 -30.22 20.72 -11.96
CA ARG A 587 -29.10 21.59 -12.37
C ARG A 587 -28.84 22.67 -11.34
N PHE A 588 -27.58 23.06 -11.20
CA PHE A 588 -27.19 24.19 -10.36
C PHE A 588 -27.48 25.52 -11.08
N GLN A 589 -28.00 26.50 -10.33
CA GLN A 589 -28.28 27.85 -10.81
C GLN A 589 -27.66 28.88 -9.87
N ASN A 590 -26.66 29.60 -10.36
CA ASN A 590 -26.09 30.73 -9.64
C ASN A 590 -27.10 31.89 -9.63
N VAL A 591 -27.48 32.37 -8.43
CA VAL A 591 -28.47 33.44 -8.27
C VAL A 591 -27.94 34.82 -8.68
N ALA A 592 -26.63 34.99 -8.83
CA ALA A 592 -26.00 36.20 -9.36
C ALA A 592 -25.96 36.23 -10.91
N LYS A 593 -26.12 35.09 -11.59
CA LYS A 593 -26.09 34.99 -13.07
C LYS A 593 -27.49 34.89 -13.65
N GLU A 594 -27.72 35.35 -14.88
CA GLU A 594 -29.02 35.24 -15.57
C GLU A 594 -29.59 33.80 -15.59
N GLY A 595 -30.93 33.63 -15.71
CA GLY A 595 -31.58 32.31 -15.77
C GLY A 595 -32.48 31.87 -14.61
N VAL A 596 -32.48 32.55 -13.44
CA VAL A 596 -33.46 32.29 -12.37
C VAL A 596 -34.87 32.62 -12.84
N LYS A 597 -35.74 31.61 -12.81
CA LYS A 597 -37.16 31.71 -13.15
C LYS A 597 -37.98 31.36 -11.92
N PHE A 598 -39.08 32.05 -11.73
CA PHE A 598 -40.04 31.73 -10.68
C PHE A 598 -41.33 31.22 -11.31
N ASP A 599 -41.99 30.26 -10.67
CA ASP A 599 -43.39 29.97 -10.97
C ASP A 599 -44.21 31.20 -10.53
N GLU A 600 -44.95 31.79 -11.47
CA GLU A 600 -45.73 33.02 -11.28
C GLU A 600 -47.11 32.82 -11.89
N SER A 601 -48.15 33.30 -11.19
CA SER A 601 -49.50 33.27 -11.74
C SER A 601 -49.62 34.19 -12.94
N GLU A 602 -50.56 33.89 -13.86
CA GLU A 602 -50.84 34.73 -15.04
C GLU A 602 -51.04 36.19 -14.67
N LYS A 603 -51.79 36.46 -13.61
CA LYS A 603 -52.02 37.82 -13.08
C LYS A 603 -50.73 38.52 -12.64
N THR A 604 -49.77 37.80 -12.06
CA THR A 604 -48.47 38.36 -11.65
C THR A 604 -47.60 38.65 -12.87
N LYS A 605 -47.67 37.78 -13.88
CA LYS A 605 -46.97 37.94 -15.15
C LYS A 605 -47.49 39.14 -15.95
N GLU A 606 -48.80 39.28 -16.07
CA GLU A 606 -49.45 40.43 -16.72
C GLU A 606 -49.12 41.75 -16.02
N SER A 607 -49.21 41.77 -14.69
CA SER A 607 -48.84 42.95 -13.90
C SER A 607 -47.37 43.30 -14.09
N ARG A 608 -46.47 42.33 -14.25
CA ARG A 608 -45.06 42.58 -14.52
C ARG A 608 -44.85 43.17 -15.90
N GLU A 609 -45.43 42.57 -16.93
CA GLU A 609 -45.29 43.03 -18.32
C GLU A 609 -45.85 44.46 -18.49
N ALA A 610 -46.93 44.80 -17.77
CA ALA A 610 -47.46 46.16 -17.75
C ALA A 610 -46.45 47.16 -17.16
N VAL A 611 -45.79 46.82 -16.05
CA VAL A 611 -44.81 47.72 -15.42
C VAL A 611 -43.48 47.74 -16.19
N GLU A 612 -43.08 46.65 -16.86
CA GLU A 612 -41.92 46.68 -17.76
C GLU A 612 -42.11 47.69 -18.90
N LYS A 613 -43.31 47.76 -19.48
CA LYS A 613 -43.67 48.78 -20.47
C LYS A 613 -43.69 50.19 -19.88
N GLU A 614 -44.18 50.35 -18.65
CA GLU A 614 -44.18 51.65 -17.96
C GLU A 614 -42.76 52.22 -17.78
N PHE A 615 -41.79 51.36 -17.44
CA PHE A 615 -40.40 51.77 -17.18
C PHE A 615 -39.52 51.82 -18.44
N GLU A 616 -40.01 51.38 -19.60
CA GLU A 616 -39.25 51.33 -20.85
C GLU A 616 -38.60 52.68 -21.23
N PRO A 617 -39.26 53.85 -21.10
CA PRO A 617 -38.62 55.15 -21.38
C PRO A 617 -37.43 55.45 -20.46
N LEU A 618 -37.50 55.06 -19.18
CA LEU A 618 -36.41 55.24 -18.22
C LEU A 618 -35.22 54.34 -18.56
N LEU A 619 -35.48 53.07 -18.88
CA LEU A 619 -34.42 52.11 -19.24
C LEU A 619 -33.67 52.57 -20.50
N ASN A 620 -34.39 53.07 -21.50
CA ASN A 620 -33.80 53.64 -22.72
C ASN A 620 -32.96 54.88 -22.41
N TRP A 621 -33.45 55.80 -21.58
CA TRP A 621 -32.67 56.96 -21.15
C TRP A 621 -31.39 56.56 -20.39
N MET A 622 -31.47 55.58 -19.49
CA MET A 622 -30.31 55.10 -18.75
C MET A 622 -29.28 54.46 -19.69
N LYS A 623 -29.74 53.68 -20.67
CA LYS A 623 -28.89 52.96 -21.63
C LYS A 623 -28.20 53.93 -22.58
N ASP A 624 -28.94 54.88 -23.13
CA ASP A 624 -28.47 55.73 -24.21
C ASP A 624 -27.73 56.99 -23.72
N LYS A 625 -27.99 57.42 -22.47
CA LYS A 625 -27.40 58.64 -21.91
C LYS A 625 -26.55 58.38 -20.68
N ALA A 626 -27.14 57.91 -19.58
CA ALA A 626 -26.49 57.92 -18.27
C ALA A 626 -25.35 56.89 -18.12
N LEU A 627 -25.53 55.69 -18.69
CA LEU A 627 -24.65 54.54 -18.54
C LEU A 627 -24.12 54.00 -19.87
N LYS A 628 -24.16 54.83 -20.92
CA LYS A 628 -23.65 54.50 -22.24
C LYS A 628 -22.21 53.99 -22.14
N ASP A 629 -21.94 52.86 -22.80
CA ASP A 629 -20.64 52.15 -22.81
C ASP A 629 -20.14 51.63 -21.44
N LYS A 630 -20.91 51.80 -20.36
CA LYS A 630 -20.59 51.28 -19.01
C LYS A 630 -21.30 49.96 -18.68
N VAL A 631 -22.42 49.67 -19.34
CA VAL A 631 -23.23 48.47 -19.10
C VAL A 631 -23.69 47.86 -20.43
N PHE A 632 -23.72 46.53 -20.53
CA PHE A 632 -24.13 45.82 -21.75
C PHE A 632 -25.65 45.83 -21.94
N THR A 633 -26.43 45.71 -20.86
CA THR A 633 -27.88 45.60 -20.93
C THR A 633 -28.49 46.23 -19.68
N ILE A 634 -29.59 46.96 -19.86
CA ILE A 634 -30.39 47.54 -18.78
C ILE A 634 -31.79 46.97 -18.93
N GLN A 635 -32.21 46.19 -17.93
CA GLN A 635 -33.52 45.57 -17.87
C GLN A 635 -34.01 45.62 -16.43
N ARG A 636 -35.33 45.63 -16.23
CA ARG A 636 -35.87 45.49 -14.89
C ARG A 636 -35.61 44.06 -14.41
N PRO A 637 -34.84 43.87 -13.32
CA PRO A 637 -34.45 42.53 -12.91
C PRO A 637 -35.64 41.79 -12.30
N HIS A 638 -35.84 40.54 -12.70
CA HIS A 638 -36.90 39.67 -12.17
C HIS A 638 -36.65 39.17 -10.74
N ARG A 639 -35.58 39.64 -10.08
CA ARG A 639 -35.06 39.06 -8.83
C ARG A 639 -35.07 40.01 -7.64
N PHE A 640 -35.27 41.29 -7.88
CA PHE A 640 -35.39 42.31 -6.84
C PHE A 640 -36.81 42.88 -6.86
N PHE A 641 -37.16 43.64 -5.82
CA PHE A 641 -38.49 44.27 -5.66
C PHE A 641 -38.71 45.39 -6.69
#